data_AF-A0A3A4N8F1-F1
#
_entry.id   AF-A0A3A4N8F1-F1
#
_cell.length_a   1.000
_cell.length_b   1.000
_cell.length_c   1.000
_cell.angle_alpha   90.00
_cell.angle_beta   90.00
_cell.angle_gamma   90.00
#
_symmetry.space_group_name_H-M   'P 1'
#
loop_
_entity.id
_entity.type
_entity.pdbx_description
1 polymer ?
#
loop_
_entity_poly.entity_id
_entity_poly.type
_entity_poly.pdbx_seq_one_letter_code
_entity_poly.pdbx_strand_id
1 'polypeptide(L)'
;MRFAGKEAIVTKSRFLGGALSVAALLLVAAGAAAWTPLPVVDDPLVRMPGTQPGQGTMIMDPQMCLNCHGDENILNPEGYVMAPGYFWQGSVMAQAARDPLFYACMAVAGQDSIWAVGNPNAVDICERCHFPQGWLAGRSDPPNASLMTGTDFDGVHCDACHMKWDPFFATTFDGTREGSDWAGYWDEAGNTGPGSGTPSQVAAEATLAEDALLAAGIKLFSGLDFFIGDAPKYATYTEDGAGQYFMAMMHRPRASFADTKSDHPAFYSRHHKSKYFCSTCHNVSNPVLANACEDLNATYGLSLSCLPDQSGGTDLITEQYSASRYFHVERTFAEFEISAYGQQGGAATNPEFHTKFDPPITWASSCQDCHMRNIVGKGCEELAAPLRPIESTEHPNSGAPMHDMMGGNVWLPYVLASTDDHFPDTYDPINFALLTQGPLALTLDMYAGLSPTDRGDRLLAASDRAKDQLKLAATIKNVTYNPTTGNLAFRVQNNTGHKLISGFPEGRRMFVNIKAYAGGSLIHEVNPYDYAAGTLKGLSHPSSPPLGPNETYVDALVYEVHPKSQLTGEDETFHFVLASERYKDNRIPPKGFDIVAAAEQLIEPVDHGVSSPAYFTAAEYAGGYDDVSGPFVPGADSIVITLYYQSTSREYIEFLRDEINGTADTLSRPTPLKPGGDPGAYIIQTDPFFGALKAWGDTIWELWFHNHGLDGLGASVPTIVPFQMTQAQFPASPLTTIHLLYPPDLAVLNALTSPPTFVWSADGGANVKYAIDFSLSAAFTNYVSSYETLGVQLPNISVTIPQAIWDSVPTGTPIYWRVRGADTGVTPITPVFSTETWSFVRP
;
A
#
# COMPACT_ATOMS: atom_id res chain seq x y z
N MET A 1 58.75 77.20 -5.66
CA MET A 1 58.18 76.18 -4.75
C MET A 1 57.87 74.93 -5.58
N ARG A 2 58.54 73.82 -5.26
CA ARG A 2 58.34 72.40 -5.59
C ARG A 2 57.68 71.96 -6.92
N PHE A 3 58.56 71.47 -7.81
CA PHE A 3 58.57 70.25 -8.65
C PHE A 3 57.44 69.86 -9.63
N ALA A 4 57.77 70.02 -10.94
CA ALA A 4 57.75 69.10 -12.09
C ALA A 4 56.77 67.89 -12.14
N GLY A 5 56.13 67.53 -13.27
CA GLY A 5 56.23 68.06 -14.63
C GLY A 5 55.33 67.36 -15.67
N LYS A 6 54.95 68.16 -16.67
CA LYS A 6 54.71 67.99 -18.12
C LYS A 6 53.75 66.94 -18.72
N GLU A 7 52.82 67.52 -19.49
CA GLU A 7 51.96 67.03 -20.58
C GLU A 7 52.72 66.46 -21.80
N ALA A 8 52.10 65.51 -22.54
CA ALA A 8 51.42 65.78 -23.84
C ALA A 8 51.34 64.53 -24.77
N ILE A 9 50.08 64.15 -25.13
CA ILE A 9 49.48 63.79 -26.46
C ILE A 9 50.43 63.18 -27.55
N VAL A 10 50.16 62.11 -28.33
CA VAL A 10 48.99 61.75 -29.16
C VAL A 10 49.04 60.28 -29.71
N THR A 11 47.85 59.66 -29.84
CA THR A 11 47.32 58.76 -30.93
C THR A 11 47.68 57.26 -31.11
N LYS A 12 46.58 56.47 -31.04
CA LYS A 12 46.04 55.41 -31.95
C LYS A 12 46.91 54.18 -32.32
N SER A 13 46.43 53.00 -31.89
CA SER A 13 46.48 51.68 -32.58
C SER A 13 45.92 50.62 -31.61
N ARG A 14 44.64 50.20 -31.61
CA ARG A 14 43.99 49.14 -32.43
C ARG A 14 44.73 47.78 -32.50
N PHE A 15 43.99 46.72 -32.18
CA PHE A 15 44.20 45.28 -32.44
C PHE A 15 45.27 44.52 -31.62
N LEU A 16 44.82 43.85 -30.55
CA LEU A 16 45.02 42.42 -30.22
C LEU A 16 44.69 42.23 -28.72
N GLY A 17 43.46 41.85 -28.40
CA GLY A 17 43.06 41.66 -26.99
C GLY A 17 41.71 40.98 -26.78
N GLY A 18 41.19 40.31 -27.80
CA GLY A 18 39.94 39.54 -27.73
C GLY A 18 40.19 38.17 -28.35
N ALA A 19 40.60 37.21 -27.54
CA ALA A 19 40.60 35.77 -27.90
C ALA A 19 40.90 34.84 -26.71
N LEU A 20 41.34 35.31 -25.54
CA LEU A 20 41.87 34.43 -24.48
C LEU A 20 41.13 34.48 -23.14
N SER A 21 39.95 35.10 -23.07
CA SER A 21 39.16 35.16 -21.82
C SER A 21 37.68 34.77 -21.98
N VAL A 22 37.30 34.23 -23.14
CA VAL A 22 35.95 33.67 -23.40
C VAL A 22 35.99 32.14 -23.59
N ALA A 23 37.17 31.53 -23.63
CA ALA A 23 37.34 30.08 -23.82
C ALA A 23 37.52 29.28 -22.50
N ALA A 24 37.49 29.92 -21.33
CA ALA A 24 37.76 29.27 -20.04
C ALA A 24 36.53 29.08 -19.13
N LEU A 25 35.31 29.32 -19.65
CA LEU A 25 34.03 29.12 -18.94
C LEU A 25 33.05 28.21 -19.70
N LEU A 26 33.57 27.44 -20.67
CA LEU A 26 32.82 26.44 -21.48
C LEU A 26 33.58 25.10 -21.55
N LEU A 27 34.24 24.73 -20.45
CA LEU A 27 34.79 23.40 -20.22
C LEU A 27 34.21 22.85 -18.91
N VAL A 28 32.88 22.93 -18.75
CA VAL A 28 32.19 21.82 -18.11
C VAL A 28 32.39 20.66 -19.08
N ALA A 29 33.06 19.61 -18.64
CA ALA A 29 33.13 18.39 -19.41
C ALA A 29 31.69 17.94 -19.66
N ALA A 30 31.14 18.28 -20.81
CA ALA A 30 30.03 17.57 -21.40
C ALA A 30 30.56 16.16 -21.65
N GLY A 31 30.51 15.31 -20.63
CA GLY A 31 30.37 13.89 -20.88
C GLY A 31 29.17 13.80 -21.80
N ALA A 32 29.40 13.42 -23.05
CA ALA A 32 28.33 13.24 -24.01
C ALA A 32 27.42 12.16 -23.41
N ALA A 33 26.29 12.57 -22.84
CA ALA A 33 25.25 11.64 -22.47
C ALA A 33 24.90 10.85 -23.73
N ALA A 34 24.76 9.53 -23.60
CA ALA A 34 24.47 8.68 -24.75
C ALA A 34 23.07 8.98 -25.32
N TRP A 35 22.20 9.59 -24.53
CA TRP A 35 20.79 9.86 -24.79
C TRP A 35 20.51 11.35 -25.05
N THR A 36 19.28 11.68 -25.46
CA THR A 36 18.89 13.05 -25.84
C THR A 36 18.25 13.77 -24.63
N PRO A 37 18.84 14.86 -24.12
CA PRO A 37 18.24 15.63 -23.04
C PRO A 37 16.91 16.25 -23.46
N LEU A 38 15.90 16.10 -22.60
CA LEU A 38 14.57 16.68 -22.74
C LEU A 38 14.08 17.11 -21.35
N PRO A 39 13.86 18.41 -21.09
CA PRO A 39 13.30 18.86 -19.82
C PRO A 39 11.97 18.15 -19.55
N VAL A 40 11.74 17.72 -18.30
CA VAL A 40 10.56 16.92 -17.93
C VAL A 40 9.26 17.67 -18.25
N VAL A 41 9.23 18.99 -18.03
CA VAL A 41 8.07 19.84 -18.31
C VAL A 41 7.67 19.86 -19.79
N ASP A 42 8.63 19.61 -20.69
CA ASP A 42 8.43 19.61 -22.14
C ASP A 42 8.15 18.20 -22.69
N ASP A 43 8.17 17.15 -21.84
CA ASP A 43 8.02 15.76 -22.27
C ASP A 43 6.56 15.29 -22.18
N PRO A 44 5.87 15.06 -23.32
CA PRO A 44 4.50 14.57 -23.32
C PRO A 44 4.36 13.15 -22.77
N LEU A 45 5.43 12.34 -22.73
CA LEU A 45 5.35 10.93 -22.35
C LEU A 45 5.11 10.74 -20.84
N VAL A 46 5.55 11.69 -20.02
CA VAL A 46 5.43 11.64 -18.56
C VAL A 46 4.41 12.62 -18.01
N ARG A 47 3.81 13.42 -18.89
CA ARG A 47 2.72 14.33 -18.53
C ARG A 47 1.45 13.55 -18.19
N MET A 48 0.89 13.88 -17.02
CA MET A 48 -0.41 13.39 -16.55
C MET A 48 -1.17 14.53 -15.89
N PRO A 49 -2.51 14.50 -15.80
CA PRO A 49 -3.35 15.51 -15.14
C PRO A 49 -2.94 15.88 -13.71
N GLY A 50 -3.53 16.97 -13.21
CA GLY A 50 -3.30 17.48 -11.86
C GLY A 50 -2.34 18.66 -11.80
N THR A 51 -2.00 19.05 -10.58
CA THR A 51 -1.08 20.17 -10.32
C THR A 51 0.34 19.80 -10.74
N GLN A 52 0.96 20.64 -11.55
CA GLN A 52 2.31 20.47 -12.09
C GLN A 52 3.36 21.28 -11.32
N PRO A 53 4.66 20.94 -11.44
CA PRO A 53 5.73 21.73 -10.84
C PRO A 53 5.68 23.19 -11.29
N GLY A 54 6.02 24.10 -10.37
CA GLY A 54 6.02 25.55 -10.67
C GLY A 54 4.64 26.23 -10.68
N GLN A 55 3.56 25.52 -10.37
CA GLN A 55 2.20 26.11 -10.27
C GLN A 55 1.88 26.77 -8.92
N GLY A 56 2.89 27.10 -8.12
CA GLY A 56 2.73 27.90 -6.90
C GLY A 56 2.24 27.14 -5.65
N THR A 57 2.30 25.81 -5.66
CA THR A 57 2.05 24.99 -4.48
C THR A 57 3.12 25.23 -3.42
N MET A 58 2.70 25.48 -2.17
CA MET A 58 3.62 25.62 -1.04
C MET A 58 3.36 24.49 -0.05
N ILE A 59 4.24 23.50 -0.10
CA ILE A 59 4.28 22.37 0.83
C ILE A 59 5.21 22.73 1.98
N MET A 60 4.69 22.74 3.21
CA MET A 60 5.46 23.11 4.40
C MET A 60 6.21 21.94 5.02
N ASP A 61 7.22 22.29 5.81
CA ASP A 61 7.97 21.35 6.64
C ASP A 61 7.02 20.62 7.63
N PRO A 62 7.04 19.28 7.70
CA PRO A 62 6.19 18.51 8.61
C PRO A 62 6.40 18.90 10.08
N GLN A 63 7.57 19.38 10.49
CA GLN A 63 7.84 19.84 11.85
C GLN A 63 6.91 20.97 12.28
N MET A 64 6.44 21.80 11.34
CA MET A 64 5.45 22.84 11.63
C MET A 64 4.11 22.25 12.09
N CYS A 65 3.71 21.11 11.51
CA CYS A 65 2.50 20.38 11.88
C CYS A 65 2.68 19.68 13.23
N LEU A 66 3.84 19.04 13.43
CA LEU A 66 4.15 18.25 14.62
C LEU A 66 4.15 19.07 15.93
N ASN A 67 4.35 20.39 15.85
CA ASN A 67 4.23 21.29 17.01
C ASN A 67 2.89 21.19 17.76
N CYS A 68 1.82 20.79 17.05
CA CYS A 68 0.51 20.55 17.65
C CYS A 68 0.05 19.10 17.41
N HIS A 69 0.32 18.53 16.24
CA HIS A 69 -0.07 17.17 15.90
C HIS A 69 0.81 16.07 16.52
N GLY A 70 1.84 16.44 17.27
CA GLY A 70 2.59 15.61 18.23
C GLY A 70 3.34 14.40 17.66
N ASP A 71 4.46 14.05 18.28
CA ASP A 71 5.23 12.85 17.94
C ASP A 71 5.94 12.19 19.12
N GLU A 72 5.69 12.66 20.35
CA GLU A 72 6.26 12.11 21.59
C GLU A 72 5.16 11.77 22.60
N ASN A 73 4.22 12.70 22.85
CA ASN A 73 3.11 12.48 23.77
C ASN A 73 1.96 11.74 23.07
N ILE A 74 2.17 10.44 22.80
CA ILE A 74 1.21 9.59 22.07
C ILE A 74 -0.18 9.65 22.68
N LEU A 75 -0.25 9.60 24.02
CA LEU A 75 -1.48 9.55 24.79
C LEU A 75 -1.65 10.80 25.65
N ASN A 76 -2.89 11.27 25.76
CA ASN A 76 -3.27 12.28 26.75
C ASN A 76 -3.36 11.67 28.17
N PRO A 77 -3.54 12.48 29.24
CA PRO A 77 -3.64 11.96 30.61
C PRO A 77 -4.77 10.95 30.85
N GLU A 78 -5.81 10.98 30.02
CA GLU A 78 -6.93 10.05 30.06
C GLU A 78 -6.70 8.77 29.24
N GLY A 79 -5.55 8.64 28.56
CA GLY A 79 -5.15 7.46 27.79
C GLY A 79 -5.61 7.45 26.32
N TYR A 80 -6.15 8.56 25.80
CA TYR A 80 -6.56 8.69 24.41
C TYR A 80 -5.41 9.16 23.52
N VAL A 81 -5.35 8.63 22.30
CA VAL A 81 -4.34 9.04 21.31
C VAL A 81 -4.56 10.50 20.91
N MET A 82 -3.48 11.28 20.88
CA MET A 82 -3.51 12.69 20.46
C MET A 82 -2.37 13.12 19.52
N ALA A 83 -1.40 12.23 19.25
CA ALA A 83 -0.24 12.52 18.42
C ALA A 83 -0.19 11.64 17.15
N PRO A 84 -0.97 11.96 16.10
CA PRO A 84 -0.91 11.27 14.82
C PRO A 84 0.49 11.28 14.17
N GLY A 85 1.32 12.28 14.48
CA GLY A 85 2.68 12.37 13.95
C GLY A 85 3.57 11.18 14.32
N TYR A 86 3.38 10.58 15.51
CA TYR A 86 4.12 9.38 15.91
C TYR A 86 3.89 8.20 14.95
N PHE A 87 2.63 7.95 14.57
CA PHE A 87 2.27 6.83 13.70
C PHE A 87 2.69 7.07 12.26
N TRP A 88 2.49 8.30 11.77
CA TRP A 88 2.88 8.70 10.42
C TRP A 88 4.40 8.54 10.20
N GLN A 89 5.25 9.03 11.10
CA GLN A 89 6.71 9.02 10.91
C GLN A 89 7.31 7.63 10.69
N GLY A 90 6.78 6.61 11.36
CA GLY A 90 7.23 5.23 11.18
C GLY A 90 6.69 4.58 9.90
N SER A 91 5.72 5.19 9.22
CA SER A 91 5.04 4.60 8.06
C SER A 91 5.89 4.54 6.82
N VAL A 92 5.57 3.57 5.96
CA VAL A 92 6.20 3.44 4.64
C VAL A 92 5.90 4.64 3.74
N MET A 93 4.82 5.40 4.01
CA MET A 93 4.52 6.64 3.31
C MET A 93 5.49 7.77 3.69
N ALA A 94 5.75 7.95 4.99
CA ALA A 94 6.74 8.91 5.49
C ALA A 94 8.19 8.55 5.11
N GLN A 95 8.42 7.26 4.84
CA GLN A 95 9.74 6.73 4.48
C GLN A 95 9.86 6.38 3.00
N ALA A 96 8.90 6.77 2.15
CA ALA A 96 8.90 6.39 0.73
C ALA A 96 10.19 6.85 0.01
N ALA A 97 10.66 8.05 0.30
CA ALA A 97 11.91 8.60 -0.24
C ALA A 97 13.20 7.95 0.31
N ARG A 98 13.08 7.10 1.34
CA ARG A 98 14.20 6.40 1.99
C ARG A 98 14.17 4.89 1.75
N ASP A 99 13.30 4.41 0.86
CA ASP A 99 13.22 2.98 0.52
C ASP A 99 14.40 2.55 -0.39
N PRO A 100 15.28 1.63 0.06
CA PRO A 100 16.37 1.12 -0.76
C PRO A 100 15.93 0.45 -2.06
N LEU A 101 14.77 -0.23 -2.07
CA LEU A 101 14.24 -0.86 -3.28
C LEU A 101 13.80 0.18 -4.30
N PHE A 102 13.24 1.30 -3.83
CA PHE A 102 12.85 2.40 -4.70
C PHE A 102 14.05 2.89 -5.50
N TYR A 103 15.20 3.19 -4.87
CA TYR A 103 16.36 3.69 -5.61
C TYR A 103 16.94 2.68 -6.59
N ALA A 104 17.02 1.40 -6.21
CA ALA A 104 17.51 0.35 -7.09
C ALA A 104 16.58 0.18 -8.30
N CYS A 105 15.26 0.10 -8.08
CA CYS A 105 14.27 0.03 -9.14
C CYS A 105 14.29 1.28 -10.03
N MET A 106 14.39 2.48 -9.44
CA MET A 106 14.48 3.75 -10.15
C MET A 106 15.71 3.83 -11.06
N ALA A 107 16.86 3.30 -10.61
CA ALA A 107 18.07 3.24 -11.43
C ALA A 107 17.86 2.37 -12.67
N VAL A 108 17.27 1.18 -12.51
CA VAL A 108 16.92 0.28 -13.63
C VAL A 108 15.87 0.92 -14.54
N ALA A 109 14.82 1.54 -13.98
CA ALA A 109 13.79 2.25 -14.73
C ALA A 109 14.37 3.38 -15.60
N GLY A 110 15.39 4.11 -15.11
CA GLY A 110 16.09 5.12 -15.91
C GLY A 110 16.85 4.52 -17.09
N GLN A 111 17.51 3.36 -16.90
CA GLN A 111 18.14 2.62 -17.98
C GLN A 111 17.11 2.13 -19.01
N ASP A 112 16.01 1.55 -18.53
CA ASP A 112 14.93 1.02 -19.35
C ASP A 112 14.27 2.13 -20.18
N SER A 113 14.03 3.28 -19.58
CA SER A 113 13.49 4.47 -20.25
C SER A 113 14.43 4.94 -21.37
N ILE A 114 15.73 5.01 -21.11
CA ILE A 114 16.71 5.38 -22.15
C ILE A 114 16.71 4.35 -23.28
N TRP A 115 16.64 3.07 -22.94
CA TRP A 115 16.61 1.98 -23.92
C TRP A 115 15.34 2.01 -24.80
N ALA A 116 14.18 2.30 -24.20
CA ALA A 116 12.89 2.28 -24.87
C ALA A 116 12.54 3.56 -25.63
N VAL A 117 12.82 4.73 -25.03
CA VAL A 117 12.36 6.05 -25.53
C VAL A 117 13.47 7.10 -25.65
N GLY A 118 14.73 6.74 -25.36
CA GLY A 118 15.90 7.57 -25.67
C GLY A 118 16.22 8.68 -24.66
N ASN A 119 15.56 8.70 -23.50
CA ASN A 119 15.83 9.58 -22.36
C ASN A 119 15.40 8.92 -21.02
N PRO A 120 15.84 9.40 -19.85
CA PRO A 120 15.53 8.78 -18.54
C PRO A 120 14.22 9.26 -17.90
N ASN A 121 13.38 10.05 -18.58
CA ASN A 121 12.31 10.82 -17.95
C ASN A 121 11.23 9.96 -17.28
N ALA A 122 11.10 8.66 -17.59
CA ALA A 122 10.19 7.78 -16.83
C ALA A 122 10.49 7.79 -15.31
N VAL A 123 11.71 8.12 -14.90
CA VAL A 123 12.09 8.31 -13.49
C VAL A 123 11.30 9.44 -12.81
N ASP A 124 10.83 10.46 -13.53
CA ASP A 124 9.98 11.52 -12.97
C ASP A 124 8.72 10.95 -12.29
N ILE A 125 8.18 9.84 -12.81
CA ILE A 125 6.98 9.18 -12.27
C ILE A 125 7.27 8.57 -10.89
N CYS A 126 8.47 8.01 -10.72
CA CYS A 126 8.92 7.46 -9.45
C CYS A 126 9.10 8.60 -8.43
N GLU A 127 9.77 9.67 -8.84
CA GLU A 127 10.02 10.83 -7.96
C GLU A 127 8.75 11.57 -7.57
N ARG A 128 7.74 11.61 -8.45
CA ARG A 128 6.41 12.15 -8.17
C ARG A 128 5.75 11.49 -6.96
N CYS A 129 5.86 10.17 -6.84
CA CYS A 129 5.21 9.43 -5.75
C CYS A 129 6.07 9.38 -4.49
N HIS A 130 7.39 9.28 -4.63
CA HIS A 130 8.32 9.13 -3.50
C HIS A 130 8.79 10.47 -2.92
N PHE A 131 8.79 11.55 -3.69
CA PHE A 131 9.19 12.91 -3.28
C PHE A 131 8.14 13.97 -3.69
N PRO A 132 6.88 13.87 -3.25
CA PRO A 132 5.81 14.78 -3.71
C PRO A 132 6.15 16.26 -3.50
N GLN A 133 6.80 16.63 -2.38
CA GLN A 133 7.27 17.99 -2.15
C GLN A 133 8.35 18.42 -3.14
N GLY A 134 9.38 17.60 -3.31
CA GLY A 134 10.51 17.86 -4.21
C GLY A 134 10.06 17.97 -5.66
N TRP A 135 9.22 17.03 -6.09
CA TRP A 135 8.61 17.03 -7.42
C TRP A 135 7.80 18.30 -7.67
N LEU A 136 6.87 18.68 -6.78
CA LEU A 136 6.05 19.90 -6.92
C LEU A 136 6.91 21.18 -6.97
N ALA A 137 8.09 21.15 -6.34
CA ALA A 137 9.05 22.24 -6.36
C ALA A 137 10.00 22.23 -7.57
N GLY A 138 9.82 21.28 -8.50
CA GLY A 138 10.60 21.18 -9.73
C GLY A 138 11.98 20.57 -9.56
N ARG A 139 12.21 19.79 -8.49
CA ARG A 139 13.49 19.13 -8.20
C ARG A 139 13.62 17.72 -8.82
N SER A 140 12.64 17.30 -9.62
CA SER A 140 12.73 16.08 -10.42
C SER A 140 13.36 16.26 -11.81
N ASP A 141 13.90 17.45 -12.10
CA ASP A 141 14.68 17.70 -13.32
C ASP A 141 16.10 18.17 -12.91
N PRO A 142 17.15 17.36 -13.09
CA PRO A 142 17.15 16.07 -13.80
C PRO A 142 16.46 14.93 -13.01
N PRO A 143 15.87 13.93 -13.71
CA PRO A 143 15.11 12.83 -13.10
C PRO A 143 16.04 11.73 -12.60
N ASN A 144 16.80 12.04 -11.56
CA ASN A 144 17.68 11.10 -10.86
C ASN A 144 17.76 11.38 -9.35
N ALA A 145 16.81 12.12 -8.79
CA ALA A 145 16.70 12.59 -7.41
C ALA A 145 17.89 13.42 -6.87
N SER A 146 18.89 13.78 -7.70
CA SER A 146 20.11 14.46 -7.24
C SER A 146 19.90 15.87 -6.69
N LEU A 147 18.74 16.47 -6.94
CA LEU A 147 18.37 17.78 -6.40
C LEU A 147 17.52 17.70 -5.13
N MET A 148 17.05 16.51 -4.73
CA MET A 148 16.22 16.34 -3.53
C MET A 148 16.95 16.79 -2.27
N THR A 149 16.23 17.43 -1.35
CA THR A 149 16.83 18.07 -0.19
C THR A 149 15.87 18.21 0.98
N GLY A 150 16.39 18.23 2.21
CA GLY A 150 15.61 18.52 3.41
C GLY A 150 14.40 17.59 3.55
N THR A 151 13.22 18.18 3.69
CA THR A 151 11.96 17.47 3.93
C THR A 151 11.41 16.75 2.70
N ASP A 152 12.04 16.87 1.53
CA ASP A 152 11.73 16.00 0.39
C ASP A 152 11.89 14.53 0.77
N PHE A 153 12.87 14.23 1.63
CA PHE A 153 13.13 12.88 2.12
C PHE A 153 12.08 12.38 3.12
N ASP A 154 11.17 13.22 3.60
CA ASP A 154 10.03 12.80 4.46
C ASP A 154 8.85 12.23 3.64
N GLY A 155 9.08 11.98 2.35
CA GLY A 155 8.20 11.20 1.49
C GLY A 155 6.81 11.81 1.36
N VAL A 156 5.78 10.97 1.51
CA VAL A 156 4.38 11.42 1.58
C VAL A 156 4.09 11.91 2.99
N HIS A 157 4.25 13.22 3.19
CA HIS A 157 4.07 13.89 4.48
C HIS A 157 2.77 14.70 4.57
N CYS A 158 2.54 15.32 5.73
CA CYS A 158 1.26 15.94 6.12
C CYS A 158 0.63 16.82 5.01
N ASP A 159 1.37 17.82 4.52
CA ASP A 159 0.89 18.74 3.49
C ASP A 159 0.68 18.04 2.14
N ALA A 160 1.44 16.99 1.82
CA ALA A 160 1.20 16.20 0.60
C ALA A 160 -0.19 15.55 0.60
N CYS A 161 -0.76 15.24 1.77
CA CYS A 161 -2.12 14.72 1.92
C CYS A 161 -3.14 15.85 2.15
N HIS A 162 -2.91 16.67 3.18
CA HIS A 162 -3.86 17.67 3.66
C HIS A 162 -4.05 18.87 2.72
N MET A 163 -3.25 18.98 1.66
CA MET A 163 -3.42 19.99 0.62
C MET A 163 -4.14 19.47 -0.64
N LYS A 164 -4.43 18.17 -0.70
CA LYS A 164 -5.14 17.58 -1.85
C LYS A 164 -6.59 18.03 -1.92
N TRP A 165 -7.04 18.38 -3.10
CA TRP A 165 -8.43 18.70 -3.39
C TRP A 165 -9.02 17.73 -4.40
N ASP A 166 -10.35 17.65 -4.43
CA ASP A 166 -11.06 16.63 -5.19
C ASP A 166 -11.19 17.05 -6.66
N PRO A 167 -10.62 16.34 -7.65
CA PRO A 167 -10.90 16.63 -9.04
C PRO A 167 -12.36 16.36 -9.44
N PHE A 168 -13.16 15.73 -8.58
CA PHE A 168 -14.59 15.48 -8.77
C PHE A 168 -15.46 16.28 -7.79
N PHE A 169 -14.92 17.37 -7.25
CA PHE A 169 -15.52 18.21 -6.21
C PHE A 169 -17.02 18.51 -6.41
N ALA A 170 -17.45 18.84 -7.63
CA ALA A 170 -18.85 19.14 -7.93
C ALA A 170 -19.78 17.93 -7.68
N THR A 171 -19.39 16.75 -8.16
CA THR A 171 -20.17 15.50 -8.01
C THR A 171 -20.09 14.91 -6.60
N THR A 172 -19.00 15.14 -5.88
CA THR A 172 -18.91 14.78 -4.45
C THR A 172 -19.78 15.71 -3.60
N PHE A 173 -19.83 16.99 -3.97
CA PHE A 173 -20.65 17.98 -3.27
C PHE A 173 -22.16 17.72 -3.40
N ASP A 174 -22.62 17.38 -4.60
CA ASP A 174 -24.04 17.14 -4.89
C ASP A 174 -24.54 15.74 -4.50
N GLY A 175 -23.62 14.82 -4.18
CA GLY A 175 -23.92 13.45 -3.78
C GLY A 175 -24.16 12.50 -4.95
N THR A 176 -23.76 12.87 -6.17
CA THR A 176 -23.78 11.98 -7.34
C THR A 176 -22.54 11.09 -7.42
N ARG A 177 -21.44 11.47 -6.76
CA ARG A 177 -20.27 10.63 -6.50
C ARG A 177 -20.33 10.09 -5.08
N GLU A 178 -20.21 8.78 -4.93
CA GLU A 178 -20.31 8.02 -3.66
C GLU A 178 -21.67 8.11 -2.92
N GLY A 179 -22.60 8.92 -3.43
CA GLY A 179 -24.00 8.93 -3.02
C GLY A 179 -24.35 10.04 -2.03
N SER A 180 -25.66 10.22 -1.85
CA SER A 180 -26.25 11.22 -0.98
C SER A 180 -26.61 10.69 0.42
N ASP A 181 -25.96 9.61 0.87
CA ASP A 181 -26.10 9.11 2.24
C ASP A 181 -25.24 9.94 3.19
N TRP A 182 -25.70 11.17 3.43
CA TRP A 182 -24.97 12.15 4.24
C TRP A 182 -24.79 11.70 5.68
N ALA A 183 -25.83 11.10 6.29
CA ALA A 183 -25.78 10.70 7.70
C ALA A 183 -25.06 9.37 7.93
N GLY A 184 -25.11 8.42 6.98
CA GLY A 184 -24.43 7.14 7.08
C GLY A 184 -23.00 7.22 6.56
N TYR A 185 -22.83 7.19 5.24
CA TYR A 185 -21.51 7.16 4.58
C TYR A 185 -20.61 8.34 4.93
N TRP A 186 -21.12 9.58 4.83
CA TRP A 186 -20.32 10.78 5.11
C TRP A 186 -20.25 11.14 6.60
N ASP A 187 -21.13 10.52 7.40
CA ASP A 187 -21.32 10.79 8.82
C ASP A 187 -21.52 12.29 9.10
N GLU A 188 -22.42 12.95 8.39
CA GLU A 188 -22.77 14.37 8.54
C GLU A 188 -24.13 14.49 9.24
N ALA A 189 -24.11 14.71 10.55
CA ALA A 189 -25.30 14.71 11.39
C ALA A 189 -26.35 15.73 10.94
N GLY A 190 -27.56 15.25 10.64
CA GLY A 190 -28.69 16.08 10.23
C GLY A 190 -28.57 16.68 8.82
N ASN A 191 -27.49 16.40 8.08
CA ASN A 191 -27.35 16.90 6.72
C ASN A 191 -28.33 16.16 5.78
N THR A 192 -29.01 16.93 4.94
CA THR A 192 -29.94 16.44 3.91
C THR A 192 -29.46 16.77 2.49
N GLY A 193 -28.22 17.24 2.36
CA GLY A 193 -27.57 17.60 1.10
C GLY A 193 -27.47 19.11 0.87
N PRO A 194 -27.13 19.53 -0.35
CA PRO A 194 -27.01 20.93 -0.72
C PRO A 194 -28.20 21.79 -0.27
N GLY A 195 -27.91 22.88 0.46
CA GLY A 195 -28.91 23.79 1.01
C GLY A 195 -29.54 23.38 2.34
N SER A 196 -29.10 22.29 2.98
CA SER A 196 -29.57 21.88 4.32
C SER A 196 -29.24 22.89 5.43
N GLY A 197 -28.18 23.69 5.23
CA GLY A 197 -27.72 24.70 6.18
C GLY A 197 -27.04 24.13 7.43
N THR A 198 -26.75 22.83 7.49
CA THR A 198 -25.94 22.27 8.58
C THR A 198 -24.50 22.79 8.52
N PRO A 199 -23.76 22.81 9.64
CA PRO A 199 -22.36 23.23 9.64
C PRO A 199 -21.50 22.44 8.64
N SER A 200 -21.63 21.10 8.55
CA SER A 200 -20.95 20.31 7.52
C SER A 200 -21.28 20.78 6.10
N GLN A 201 -22.55 21.07 5.80
CA GLN A 201 -22.95 21.49 4.46
C GLN A 201 -22.41 22.89 4.12
N VAL A 202 -22.46 23.83 5.05
CA VAL A 202 -21.90 25.18 4.87
C VAL A 202 -20.38 25.12 4.67
N ALA A 203 -19.69 24.26 5.42
CA ALA A 203 -18.27 24.04 5.25
C ALA A 203 -17.94 23.39 3.90
N ALA A 204 -18.75 22.42 3.44
CA ALA A 204 -18.61 21.81 2.13
C ALA A 204 -18.85 22.81 0.98
N GLU A 205 -19.76 23.77 1.13
CA GLU A 205 -19.99 24.87 0.17
C GLU A 205 -18.75 25.78 0.04
N ALA A 206 -18.07 26.06 1.16
CA ALA A 206 -16.82 26.82 1.13
C ALA A 206 -15.71 26.07 0.40
N THR A 207 -15.59 24.76 0.61
CA THR A 207 -14.61 23.91 -0.09
C THR A 207 -14.92 23.79 -1.58
N LEU A 208 -16.20 23.63 -1.97
CA LEU A 208 -16.63 23.64 -3.37
C LEU A 208 -16.19 24.92 -4.09
N ALA A 209 -16.41 26.08 -3.46
CA ALA A 209 -16.06 27.37 -4.05
C ALA A 209 -14.54 27.52 -4.24
N GLU A 210 -13.74 27.01 -3.29
CA GLU A 210 -12.29 26.99 -3.41
C GLU A 210 -11.82 26.06 -4.53
N ASP A 211 -12.40 24.86 -4.64
CA ASP A 211 -12.00 23.86 -5.63
C ASP A 211 -12.33 24.31 -7.06
N ALA A 212 -13.46 24.97 -7.25
CA ALA A 212 -13.81 25.59 -8.53
C ALA A 212 -12.78 26.66 -8.96
N LEU A 213 -12.24 27.44 -8.02
CA LEU A 213 -11.19 28.43 -8.32
C LEU A 213 -9.86 27.76 -8.69
N LEU A 214 -9.48 26.70 -7.99
CA LEU A 214 -8.26 25.93 -8.27
C LEU A 214 -8.35 25.20 -9.61
N ALA A 215 -9.52 24.64 -9.93
CA ALA A 215 -9.78 23.92 -11.17
C ALA A 215 -9.52 24.76 -12.42
N ALA A 216 -9.81 26.07 -12.39
CA ALA A 216 -9.55 26.99 -13.50
C ALA A 216 -8.04 27.11 -13.86
N GLY A 217 -7.14 26.77 -12.93
CA GLY A 217 -5.70 26.78 -13.11
C GLY A 217 -5.14 25.50 -13.74
N ILE A 218 -5.91 24.40 -13.80
CA ILE A 218 -5.42 23.12 -14.30
C ILE A 218 -5.57 23.06 -15.82
N LYS A 219 -4.46 22.81 -16.50
CA LYS A 219 -4.37 22.75 -17.96
C LYS A 219 -4.00 21.35 -18.44
N LEU A 220 -4.45 21.05 -19.64
CA LEU A 220 -3.95 19.97 -20.48
C LEU A 220 -2.59 20.34 -21.06
N PHE A 221 -1.82 19.36 -21.54
CA PHE A 221 -0.54 19.61 -22.22
C PHE A 221 -0.70 20.49 -23.47
N SER A 222 -1.86 20.40 -24.14
CA SER A 222 -2.25 21.27 -25.24
C SER A 222 -2.43 22.75 -24.86
N GLY A 223 -2.42 23.07 -23.57
CA GLY A 223 -2.68 24.41 -23.02
C GLY A 223 -4.16 24.74 -22.85
N LEU A 224 -5.07 23.81 -23.21
CA LEU A 224 -6.50 23.93 -22.99
C LEU A 224 -6.87 23.65 -21.52
N ASP A 225 -8.09 24.01 -21.13
CA ASP A 225 -8.60 23.74 -19.78
C ASP A 225 -8.87 22.24 -19.59
N PHE A 226 -8.41 21.68 -18.47
CA PHE A 226 -8.72 20.30 -18.09
C PHE A 226 -10.17 20.17 -17.62
N PHE A 227 -10.72 21.21 -16.98
CA PHE A 227 -12.09 21.24 -16.48
C PHE A 227 -13.02 22.02 -17.41
N ILE A 228 -14.16 21.43 -17.75
CA ILE A 228 -15.23 22.07 -18.53
C ILE A 228 -16.51 22.05 -17.70
N GLY A 229 -16.92 23.21 -17.19
CA GLY A 229 -18.09 23.31 -16.30
C GLY A 229 -17.90 22.52 -14.99
N ASP A 230 -16.74 22.70 -14.35
CA ASP A 230 -16.38 22.09 -13.06
C ASP A 230 -16.27 20.55 -13.06
N ALA A 231 -16.23 19.93 -14.25
CA ALA A 231 -15.98 18.51 -14.43
C ALA A 231 -14.76 18.26 -15.33
N PRO A 232 -13.99 17.17 -15.13
CA PRO A 232 -12.96 16.75 -16.08
C PRO A 232 -13.52 16.69 -17.50
N LYS A 233 -12.74 17.16 -18.48
CA LYS A 233 -13.16 17.28 -19.88
C LYS A 233 -13.67 15.95 -20.48
N TYR A 234 -13.09 14.84 -20.07
CA TYR A 234 -13.38 13.50 -20.60
C TYR A 234 -14.11 12.65 -19.57
N ALA A 235 -15.28 12.10 -19.94
CA ALA A 235 -16.08 11.25 -19.05
C ALA A 235 -15.42 9.90 -18.71
N THR A 236 -14.41 9.50 -19.48
CA THR A 236 -13.55 8.31 -19.24
C THR A 236 -12.46 8.55 -18.20
N TYR A 237 -12.33 9.78 -17.70
CA TYR A 237 -11.52 10.13 -16.54
C TYR A 237 -12.42 10.13 -15.31
N THR A 238 -12.39 9.06 -14.52
CA THR A 238 -13.25 8.80 -13.36
C THR A 238 -12.50 8.69 -12.03
N GLU A 239 -11.17 8.75 -12.08
CA GLU A 239 -10.23 8.53 -11.00
C GLU A 239 -8.90 9.22 -11.32
N ASP A 240 -8.24 9.80 -10.30
CA ASP A 240 -6.97 10.53 -10.36
C ASP A 240 -5.75 9.73 -9.89
N GLY A 241 -5.62 8.47 -10.31
CA GLY A 241 -4.49 7.60 -9.95
C GLY A 241 -3.13 8.00 -10.54
N ALA A 242 -2.10 7.17 -10.30
CA ALA A 242 -0.73 7.35 -10.79
C ALA A 242 -0.06 8.69 -10.41
N GLY A 243 -0.32 9.19 -9.19
CA GLY A 243 0.26 10.43 -8.70
C GLY A 243 -0.32 11.68 -9.35
N GLN A 244 -1.54 11.62 -9.89
CA GLN A 244 -2.23 12.78 -10.48
C GLN A 244 -2.85 13.64 -9.37
N TYR A 245 -2.03 14.19 -8.48
CA TYR A 245 -2.53 14.97 -7.35
C TYR A 245 -2.95 16.38 -7.74
N PHE A 246 -4.10 16.78 -7.22
CA PHE A 246 -4.67 18.12 -7.35
C PHE A 246 -4.41 18.84 -6.03
N MET A 247 -3.46 19.77 -6.04
CA MET A 247 -2.95 20.42 -4.83
C MET A 247 -3.44 21.86 -4.72
N ALA A 248 -3.83 22.27 -3.51
CA ALA A 248 -4.23 23.64 -3.23
C ALA A 248 -3.04 24.60 -3.35
N MET A 249 -3.30 25.81 -3.84
CA MET A 249 -2.32 26.89 -3.90
C MET A 249 -2.24 27.60 -2.56
N MET A 250 -1.00 27.93 -2.11
CA MET A 250 -0.71 28.45 -0.76
C MET A 250 -1.14 27.48 0.37
N HIS A 251 -0.61 27.61 1.59
CA HIS A 251 -0.96 26.69 2.68
C HIS A 251 -2.44 26.82 3.11
N ARG A 252 -3.27 25.87 2.67
CA ARG A 252 -4.72 25.79 2.85
C ARG A 252 -5.13 24.35 3.17
N PRO A 253 -4.82 23.86 4.39
CA PRO A 253 -5.00 22.46 4.74
C PRO A 253 -6.48 22.08 4.82
N ARG A 254 -6.74 20.79 4.68
CA ARG A 254 -8.07 20.21 4.53
C ARG A 254 -8.15 18.90 5.30
N ALA A 255 -9.32 18.60 5.85
CA ALA A 255 -9.50 17.40 6.67
C ALA A 255 -10.96 16.91 6.66
N SER A 256 -11.15 15.72 7.22
CA SER A 256 -12.40 14.94 7.20
C SER A 256 -13.48 15.40 8.19
N PHE A 257 -13.27 16.49 8.94
CA PHE A 257 -14.21 16.93 9.99
C PHE A 257 -14.57 18.41 9.84
N ALA A 258 -15.87 18.71 9.89
CA ALA A 258 -16.40 20.07 9.78
C ALA A 258 -16.41 20.84 11.11
N ASP A 259 -16.35 20.14 12.24
CA ASP A 259 -16.42 20.70 13.59
C ASP A 259 -15.05 20.80 14.29
N THR A 260 -13.96 20.84 13.52
CA THR A 260 -12.60 21.03 14.04
C THR A 260 -12.47 22.36 14.79
N LYS A 261 -11.74 22.33 15.91
CA LYS A 261 -11.21 23.52 16.58
C LYS A 261 -9.71 23.57 16.30
N SER A 262 -9.30 24.50 15.44
CA SER A 262 -7.91 24.64 15.00
C SER A 262 -7.43 26.08 15.16
N ASP A 263 -6.14 26.22 15.47
CA ASP A 263 -5.43 27.50 15.52
C ASP A 263 -4.93 27.96 14.14
N HIS A 264 -5.20 27.18 13.10
CA HIS A 264 -4.98 27.56 11.71
C HIS A 264 -6.26 27.39 10.87
N PRO A 265 -6.41 28.14 9.76
CA PRO A 265 -7.49 27.91 8.82
C PRO A 265 -7.45 26.48 8.26
N ALA A 266 -8.62 25.88 8.07
CA ALA A 266 -8.76 24.59 7.42
C ALA A 266 -10.10 24.49 6.68
N PHE A 267 -10.14 23.69 5.61
CA PHE A 267 -11.37 23.33 4.91
C PHE A 267 -11.87 21.95 5.30
N TYR A 268 -13.19 21.82 5.42
CA TYR A 268 -13.83 20.51 5.51
C TYR A 268 -13.83 19.84 4.13
N SER A 269 -13.30 18.62 4.03
CA SER A 269 -13.16 17.92 2.76
C SER A 269 -13.75 16.52 2.84
N ARG A 270 -14.85 16.31 2.10
CA ARG A 270 -15.43 15.00 1.83
C ARG A 270 -14.43 14.09 1.11
N HIS A 271 -13.57 14.64 0.28
CA HIS A 271 -12.50 13.87 -0.38
C HIS A 271 -11.58 13.15 0.62
N HIS A 272 -11.28 13.74 1.79
CA HIS A 272 -10.47 13.07 2.81
C HIS A 272 -11.21 11.91 3.52
N LYS A 273 -12.53 11.78 3.33
CA LYS A 273 -13.35 10.62 3.75
C LYS A 273 -13.64 9.66 2.58
N SER A 274 -13.50 10.13 1.36
CA SER A 274 -13.80 9.38 0.14
C SER A 274 -12.91 8.14 0.02
N LYS A 275 -13.49 7.06 -0.50
CA LYS A 275 -12.70 5.87 -0.89
C LYS A 275 -11.70 6.20 -1.99
N TYR A 276 -11.96 7.23 -2.82
CA TYR A 276 -11.08 7.65 -3.90
C TYR A 276 -9.85 8.43 -3.43
N PHE A 277 -9.75 8.85 -2.15
CA PHE A 277 -8.58 9.59 -1.66
C PHE A 277 -7.27 8.82 -1.86
N CYS A 278 -7.28 7.53 -1.55
CA CYS A 278 -6.10 6.67 -1.68
C CYS A 278 -5.80 6.32 -3.14
N SER A 279 -6.78 6.46 -4.05
CA SER A 279 -6.63 6.14 -5.47
C SER A 279 -5.50 6.92 -6.12
N THR A 280 -5.29 8.17 -5.70
CA THR A 280 -4.21 9.05 -6.19
C THR A 280 -2.84 8.39 -6.16
N CYS A 281 -2.58 7.54 -5.18
CA CYS A 281 -1.30 6.85 -5.01
C CYS A 281 -1.38 5.33 -5.28
N HIS A 282 -2.56 4.71 -5.20
CA HIS A 282 -2.71 3.25 -5.15
C HIS A 282 -3.34 2.61 -6.41
N ASN A 283 -3.31 3.33 -7.53
CA ASN A 283 -3.48 2.80 -8.88
C ASN A 283 -2.37 3.38 -9.77
N VAL A 284 -1.21 2.73 -9.78
CA VAL A 284 -0.03 3.19 -10.51
C VAL A 284 -0.02 2.56 -11.91
N SER A 285 0.21 3.38 -12.91
CA SER A 285 0.25 2.96 -14.31
C SER A 285 1.38 3.65 -15.04
N ASN A 286 1.75 3.12 -16.20
CA ASN A 286 2.86 3.61 -17.01
C ASN A 286 2.37 4.63 -18.05
N PRO A 287 2.47 5.95 -17.79
CA PRO A 287 2.07 6.99 -18.74
C PRO A 287 2.93 7.02 -20.00
N VAL A 288 4.20 6.61 -19.92
CA VAL A 288 5.12 6.60 -21.08
C VAL A 288 4.59 5.65 -22.14
N LEU A 289 4.27 4.41 -21.75
CA LEU A 289 3.64 3.45 -22.67
C LEU A 289 2.26 3.92 -23.13
N ALA A 290 1.47 4.55 -22.27
CA ALA A 290 0.14 5.03 -22.63
C ALA A 290 0.19 6.12 -23.72
N ASN A 291 1.07 7.11 -23.57
CA ASN A 291 1.19 8.24 -24.50
C ASN A 291 2.00 7.90 -25.76
N ALA A 292 2.94 6.94 -25.68
CA ALA A 292 3.73 6.49 -26.83
C ALA A 292 3.14 5.27 -27.56
N CYS A 293 2.02 4.70 -27.10
CA CYS A 293 1.56 3.37 -27.50
C CYS A 293 1.50 3.14 -29.03
N GLU A 294 0.83 4.04 -29.75
CA GLU A 294 0.66 3.94 -31.20
C GLU A 294 1.99 4.13 -31.95
N ASP A 295 2.85 5.04 -31.46
CA ASP A 295 4.18 5.27 -32.03
C ASP A 295 5.10 4.06 -31.81
N LEU A 296 5.03 3.42 -30.64
CA LEU A 296 5.76 2.19 -30.34
C LEU A 296 5.26 1.03 -31.21
N ASN A 297 3.94 0.86 -31.37
CA ASN A 297 3.37 -0.13 -32.28
C ASN A 297 3.86 0.08 -33.73
N ALA A 298 3.80 1.31 -34.22
CA ALA A 298 4.22 1.64 -35.58
C ALA A 298 5.74 1.47 -35.79
N THR A 299 6.55 1.85 -34.80
CA THR A 299 8.01 1.81 -34.89
C THR A 299 8.56 0.40 -34.80
N TYR A 300 8.01 -0.41 -33.89
CA TYR A 300 8.55 -1.74 -33.55
C TYR A 300 7.74 -2.91 -34.10
N GLY A 301 6.60 -2.66 -34.74
CA GLY A 301 5.70 -3.71 -35.22
C GLY A 301 5.07 -4.53 -34.09
N LEU A 302 4.81 -3.87 -32.95
CA LEU A 302 4.19 -4.48 -31.77
C LEU A 302 2.66 -4.54 -31.91
N SER A 303 2.01 -5.13 -30.92
CA SER A 303 0.55 -5.17 -30.82
C SER A 303 0.14 -4.82 -29.38
N LEU A 304 0.67 -3.71 -28.89
CA LEU A 304 0.27 -3.10 -27.63
C LEU A 304 -1.20 -2.68 -27.72
N SER A 305 -1.95 -2.90 -26.63
CA SER A 305 -3.37 -2.57 -26.54
C SER A 305 -3.57 -1.07 -26.28
N CYS A 306 -3.47 -0.24 -27.33
CA CYS A 306 -3.63 1.21 -27.22
C CYS A 306 -5.09 1.63 -26.97
N LEU A 307 -5.28 2.62 -26.11
CA LEU A 307 -6.59 3.25 -25.89
C LEU A 307 -6.93 4.19 -27.06
N PRO A 308 -8.21 4.27 -27.48
CA PRO A 308 -8.59 5.12 -28.60
C PRO A 308 -8.51 6.59 -28.21
N ASP A 309 -7.90 7.41 -29.06
CA ASP A 309 -7.82 8.86 -28.87
C ASP A 309 -9.15 9.55 -29.19
N GLN A 310 -9.72 10.23 -28.18
CA GLN A 310 -10.98 10.97 -28.24
C GLN A 310 -10.81 12.41 -28.75
N SER A 311 -9.57 12.91 -28.78
CA SER A 311 -9.23 14.30 -29.10
C SER A 311 -8.73 14.50 -30.54
N GLY A 312 -8.43 13.40 -31.26
CA GLY A 312 -7.87 13.43 -32.61
C GLY A 312 -6.43 13.97 -32.67
N GLY A 313 -5.63 13.68 -31.64
CA GLY A 313 -4.21 14.00 -31.51
C GLY A 313 -3.94 15.31 -30.77
N THR A 314 -4.97 15.89 -30.14
CA THR A 314 -4.85 17.21 -29.49
C THR A 314 -4.36 17.09 -28.04
N ASP A 315 -4.94 16.17 -27.27
CA ASP A 315 -4.64 15.96 -25.86
C ASP A 315 -4.04 14.57 -25.64
N LEU A 316 -3.28 14.38 -24.55
CA LEU A 316 -2.59 13.12 -24.28
C LEU A 316 -3.56 12.02 -23.82
N ILE A 317 -3.23 10.75 -24.05
CA ILE A 317 -4.06 9.62 -23.63
C ILE A 317 -4.23 9.59 -22.11
N THR A 318 -3.17 9.90 -21.37
CA THR A 318 -3.17 10.02 -19.90
C THR A 318 -4.06 11.14 -19.37
N GLU A 319 -4.46 12.10 -20.22
CA GLU A 319 -5.37 13.18 -19.88
C GLU A 319 -6.84 12.87 -20.23
N GLN A 320 -7.06 11.81 -20.99
CA GLN A 320 -8.39 11.39 -21.47
C GLN A 320 -8.95 10.23 -20.64
N TYR A 321 -8.09 9.37 -20.11
CA TYR A 321 -8.49 8.15 -19.38
C TYR A 321 -7.87 8.12 -17.99
N SER A 322 -8.58 7.52 -17.04
CA SER A 322 -8.04 7.25 -15.71
C SER A 322 -6.88 6.26 -15.73
N ALA A 323 -5.99 6.40 -14.75
CA ALA A 323 -4.80 5.57 -14.59
C ALA A 323 -5.08 4.07 -14.70
N SER A 324 -6.19 3.61 -14.12
CA SER A 324 -6.60 2.22 -14.08
C SER A 324 -6.86 1.59 -15.46
N ARG A 325 -7.05 2.41 -16.52
CA ARG A 325 -7.40 1.99 -17.88
C ARG A 325 -6.23 1.62 -18.79
N TYR A 326 -5.01 2.08 -18.49
CA TYR A 326 -3.83 1.85 -19.33
C TYR A 326 -2.77 1.01 -18.61
N PHE A 327 -1.63 0.75 -19.26
CA PHE A 327 -0.56 -0.17 -18.81
C PHE A 327 -0.33 -0.15 -17.30
N HIS A 328 -0.69 -1.25 -16.65
CA HIS A 328 -0.79 -1.33 -15.21
C HIS A 328 0.57 -1.61 -14.58
N VAL A 329 0.74 -1.07 -13.38
CA VAL A 329 1.83 -1.42 -12.48
C VAL A 329 1.22 -1.91 -11.17
N GLU A 330 0.47 -1.02 -10.50
CA GLU A 330 -0.23 -1.31 -9.25
C GLU A 330 -1.72 -1.05 -9.43
N ARG A 331 -2.55 -1.89 -8.80
CA ARG A 331 -4.00 -1.85 -8.96
C ARG A 331 -4.77 -1.96 -7.65
N THR A 332 -4.13 -1.68 -6.53
CA THR A 332 -4.72 -1.86 -5.20
C THR A 332 -6.07 -1.16 -5.06
N PHE A 333 -6.21 0.07 -5.55
CA PHE A 333 -7.49 0.78 -5.49
C PHE A 333 -8.52 0.19 -6.46
N ALA A 334 -8.15 -0.12 -7.70
CA ALA A 334 -9.07 -0.74 -8.66
C ALA A 334 -9.57 -2.11 -8.17
N GLU A 335 -8.68 -2.93 -7.59
CA GLU A 335 -9.03 -4.21 -6.97
C GLU A 335 -10.03 -4.03 -5.81
N PHE A 336 -9.86 -2.96 -5.02
CA PHE A 336 -10.79 -2.59 -3.96
C PHE A 336 -12.14 -2.09 -4.50
N GLU A 337 -12.11 -1.18 -5.48
CA GLU A 337 -13.28 -0.49 -6.02
C GLU A 337 -14.34 -1.48 -6.54
N ILE A 338 -13.89 -2.55 -7.21
CA ILE A 338 -14.79 -3.58 -7.77
C ILE A 338 -15.09 -4.73 -6.81
N SER A 339 -14.63 -4.65 -5.56
CA SER A 339 -15.00 -5.59 -4.49
C SER A 339 -16.33 -5.19 -3.84
N ALA A 340 -16.90 -6.07 -2.99
CA ALA A 340 -18.05 -5.72 -2.18
C ALA A 340 -17.79 -4.53 -1.23
N TYR A 341 -16.54 -4.33 -0.80
CA TYR A 341 -16.16 -3.21 0.07
C TYR A 341 -16.10 -1.88 -0.69
N GLY A 342 -15.71 -1.91 -1.96
CA GLY A 342 -15.65 -0.71 -2.81
C GLY A 342 -17.01 -0.28 -3.36
N GLN A 343 -18.04 -1.12 -3.29
CA GLN A 343 -19.40 -0.74 -3.70
C GLN A 343 -20.02 0.30 -2.77
N GLN A 344 -21.03 1.01 -3.26
CA GLN A 344 -21.75 2.01 -2.47
C GLN A 344 -22.30 1.38 -1.18
N GLY A 345 -22.01 2.03 -0.05
CA GLY A 345 -22.39 1.54 1.27
C GLY A 345 -21.44 0.50 1.87
N GLY A 346 -20.48 -0.03 1.10
CA GLY A 346 -19.49 -1.01 1.57
C GLY A 346 -20.06 -2.38 1.94
N ALA A 347 -19.29 -3.15 2.72
CA ALA A 347 -19.70 -4.49 3.15
C ALA A 347 -19.15 -4.85 4.54
N ALA A 348 -19.82 -5.80 5.19
CA ALA A 348 -19.33 -6.40 6.43
C ALA A 348 -18.00 -7.13 6.19
N THR A 349 -17.02 -6.84 7.04
CA THR A 349 -15.70 -7.51 7.06
C THR A 349 -15.85 -8.96 7.51
N ASN A 350 -14.81 -9.76 7.27
CA ASN A 350 -14.79 -11.15 7.71
C ASN A 350 -14.79 -11.24 9.26
N PRO A 351 -15.46 -12.24 9.87
CA PRO A 351 -15.54 -12.35 11.33
C PRO A 351 -14.19 -12.33 12.05
N GLU A 352 -13.14 -12.82 11.38
CA GLU A 352 -11.78 -12.84 11.90
C GLU A 352 -11.16 -11.45 12.10
N PHE A 353 -11.74 -10.41 11.49
CA PHE A 353 -11.32 -8.99 11.61
C PHE A 353 -12.06 -8.23 12.69
N HIS A 354 -13.25 -8.70 13.08
CA HIS A 354 -14.19 -7.89 13.87
C HIS A 354 -13.59 -7.39 15.19
N THR A 355 -12.73 -8.17 15.84
CA THR A 355 -12.22 -7.83 17.19
C THR A 355 -10.71 -7.57 17.23
N LYS A 356 -10.09 -7.38 16.08
CA LYS A 356 -8.63 -7.25 16.00
C LYS A 356 -8.15 -5.84 16.32
N PHE A 357 -9.09 -4.90 16.34
CA PHE A 357 -8.86 -3.50 16.65
C PHE A 357 -9.91 -3.02 17.65
N ASP A 358 -9.55 -1.97 18.38
CA ASP A 358 -10.46 -1.20 19.22
C ASP A 358 -10.50 0.25 18.70
N PRO A 359 -11.65 0.74 18.19
CA PRO A 359 -12.92 0.02 18.02
C PRO A 359 -12.87 -1.10 16.94
N PRO A 360 -13.76 -2.11 17.06
CA PRO A 360 -14.02 -3.14 16.05
C PRO A 360 -14.23 -2.63 14.61
N ILE A 361 -13.52 -3.20 13.62
CA ILE A 361 -13.80 -2.99 12.19
C ILE A 361 -14.76 -4.08 11.71
N THR A 362 -16.06 -3.85 11.86
CA THR A 362 -17.12 -4.80 11.44
C THR A 362 -17.64 -4.55 10.02
N TRP A 363 -17.30 -3.38 9.46
CA TRP A 363 -17.76 -2.91 8.17
C TRP A 363 -16.63 -2.10 7.51
N ALA A 364 -16.47 -2.23 6.20
CA ALA A 364 -15.50 -1.47 5.42
C ALA A 364 -16.14 -0.96 4.14
N SER A 365 -15.83 0.30 3.83
CA SER A 365 -16.29 1.04 2.65
C SER A 365 -15.20 1.91 2.02
N SER A 366 -14.03 2.01 2.67
CA SER A 366 -12.87 2.76 2.21
C SER A 366 -11.56 2.06 2.59
N CYS A 367 -10.45 2.42 1.95
CA CYS A 367 -9.13 1.92 2.33
C CYS A 367 -8.74 2.36 3.76
N GLN A 368 -9.22 3.54 4.16
CA GLN A 368 -8.95 4.18 5.44
C GLN A 368 -9.51 3.39 6.61
N ASP A 369 -10.61 2.65 6.43
CA ASP A 369 -11.21 1.82 7.48
C ASP A 369 -10.18 0.83 8.07
N CYS A 370 -9.28 0.30 7.24
CA CYS A 370 -8.21 -0.63 7.65
C CYS A 370 -6.85 0.06 7.87
N HIS A 371 -6.47 0.99 6.99
CA HIS A 371 -5.11 1.56 6.97
C HIS A 371 -4.97 2.89 7.73
N MET A 372 -6.08 3.59 7.99
CA MET A 372 -6.13 4.82 8.79
C MET A 372 -7.27 4.73 9.82
N ARG A 373 -7.43 3.54 10.40
CA ARG A 373 -8.59 3.17 11.21
C ARG A 373 -9.02 4.26 12.20
N ASN A 374 -10.33 4.40 12.33
CA ASN A 374 -10.93 5.28 13.33
C ASN A 374 -10.58 4.79 14.74
N ILE A 375 -10.09 5.69 15.57
CA ILE A 375 -9.82 5.45 17.00
C ILE A 375 -10.56 6.47 17.86
N VAL A 376 -10.69 6.18 19.14
CA VAL A 376 -11.10 7.19 20.12
C VAL A 376 -9.89 8.07 20.44
N GLY A 377 -9.89 9.31 19.95
CA GLY A 377 -8.71 10.16 20.02
C GLY A 377 -8.94 11.61 19.59
N LYS A 378 -7.91 12.43 19.75
CA LYS A 378 -7.88 13.83 19.31
C LYS A 378 -7.08 13.97 18.01
N GLY A 379 -7.37 15.03 17.27
CA GLY A 379 -6.61 15.35 16.06
C GLY A 379 -5.22 15.92 16.34
N CYS A 380 -5.01 16.49 17.52
CA CYS A 380 -3.76 17.13 17.96
C CYS A 380 -3.77 17.31 19.50
N GLU A 381 -2.67 17.83 20.04
CA GLU A 381 -2.46 18.09 21.47
C GLU A 381 -3.22 19.33 22.00
N GLU A 382 -3.89 20.10 21.13
CA GLU A 382 -4.64 21.29 21.53
C GLU A 382 -5.77 20.94 22.51
N LEU A 383 -5.90 21.71 23.59
CA LEU A 383 -6.89 21.45 24.64
C LEU A 383 -8.31 21.51 24.09
N ALA A 384 -8.57 22.48 23.20
CA ALA A 384 -9.86 22.65 22.54
C ALA A 384 -10.16 21.62 21.43
N ALA A 385 -9.19 20.79 21.03
CA ALA A 385 -9.42 19.77 20.02
C ALA A 385 -10.42 18.73 20.55
N PRO A 386 -11.53 18.48 19.82
CA PRO A 386 -12.57 17.56 20.30
C PRO A 386 -12.07 16.12 20.29
N LEU A 387 -12.43 15.38 21.33
CA LEU A 387 -12.25 13.94 21.42
C LEU A 387 -13.24 13.24 20.50
N ARG A 388 -12.75 12.55 19.48
CA ARG A 388 -13.60 11.89 18.48
C ARG A 388 -13.77 10.41 18.77
N PRO A 389 -14.93 9.81 18.44
CA PRO A 389 -16.14 10.47 17.96
C PRO A 389 -16.94 11.19 19.05
N ILE A 390 -16.60 10.98 20.33
CA ILE A 390 -17.42 11.28 21.52
C ILE A 390 -17.96 12.73 21.59
N GLU A 391 -17.12 13.72 21.26
CA GLU A 391 -17.44 15.15 21.34
C GLU A 391 -17.79 15.75 19.97
N SER A 392 -17.77 14.96 18.88
CA SER A 392 -18.12 15.46 17.55
C SER A 392 -19.63 15.56 17.41
N THR A 393 -20.12 16.76 17.12
CA THR A 393 -21.55 16.98 16.89
C THR A 393 -21.92 16.80 15.43
N GLU A 394 -20.98 17.07 14.53
CA GLU A 394 -21.20 16.94 13.08
C GLU A 394 -20.85 15.54 12.57
N HIS A 395 -19.92 14.82 13.22
CA HIS A 395 -19.44 13.50 12.80
C HIS A 395 -19.44 12.48 13.96
N PRO A 396 -20.63 12.12 14.49
CA PRO A 396 -20.77 11.35 15.71
C PRO A 396 -20.38 9.86 15.58
N ASN A 397 -20.15 9.34 14.38
CA ASN A 397 -19.75 7.94 14.15
C ASN A 397 -18.29 7.81 13.68
N SER A 398 -17.62 8.90 13.35
CA SER A 398 -16.24 8.93 12.84
C SER A 398 -15.23 9.23 13.95
N GLY A 399 -14.37 8.26 14.26
CA GLY A 399 -13.24 8.45 15.17
C GLY A 399 -12.11 9.28 14.58
N ALA A 400 -11.11 9.64 15.39
CA ALA A 400 -9.89 10.25 14.86
C ALA A 400 -9.14 9.23 13.98
N PRO A 401 -8.61 9.60 12.80
CA PRO A 401 -7.79 8.69 12.00
C PRO A 401 -6.44 8.46 12.68
N MET A 402 -6.03 7.21 12.85
CA MET A 402 -4.78 6.87 13.55
C MET A 402 -3.51 7.24 12.78
N HIS A 403 -3.59 7.48 11.47
CA HIS A 403 -2.43 7.72 10.58
C HIS A 403 -1.41 6.57 10.60
N ASP A 404 -1.90 5.34 10.72
CA ASP A 404 -1.05 4.15 10.76
C ASP A 404 -0.39 3.89 9.39
N MET A 405 -1.16 3.87 8.30
CA MET A 405 -0.68 3.78 6.91
C MET A 405 0.26 2.59 6.65
N MET A 406 0.09 1.51 7.41
CA MET A 406 0.90 0.31 7.28
C MET A 406 0.35 -0.63 6.21
N GLY A 407 1.24 -1.12 5.35
CA GLY A 407 1.02 -2.29 4.51
C GLY A 407 1.77 -3.51 5.03
N GLY A 408 2.03 -4.48 4.14
CA GLY A 408 2.78 -5.70 4.47
C GLY A 408 4.31 -5.56 4.48
N ASN A 409 4.86 -4.36 4.22
CA ASN A 409 6.31 -4.16 4.17
C ASN A 409 6.88 -4.01 5.59
N VAL A 410 7.37 -5.12 6.15
CA VAL A 410 7.94 -5.18 7.51
C VAL A 410 9.43 -4.79 7.52
N TRP A 411 10.16 -5.14 6.46
CA TRP A 411 11.61 -5.05 6.44
C TRP A 411 12.11 -3.60 6.27
N LEU A 412 11.43 -2.77 5.47
CA LEU A 412 11.81 -1.36 5.29
C LEU A 412 11.87 -0.59 6.63
N PRO A 413 10.78 -0.49 7.41
CA PRO A 413 10.83 0.22 8.68
C PRO A 413 11.81 -0.44 9.66
N TYR A 414 12.00 -1.76 9.62
CA TYR A 414 13.00 -2.44 10.46
C TYR A 414 14.44 -2.02 10.12
N VAL A 415 14.81 -2.07 8.84
CA VAL A 415 16.16 -1.71 8.38
C VAL A 415 16.43 -0.24 8.66
N LEU A 416 15.47 0.66 8.41
CA LEU A 416 15.63 2.07 8.75
C LEU A 416 15.77 2.27 10.28
N ALA A 417 14.99 1.55 11.10
CA ALA A 417 15.13 1.59 12.56
C ALA A 417 16.53 1.16 13.02
N SER A 418 17.16 0.21 12.33
CA SER A 418 18.51 -0.24 12.64
C SER A 418 19.62 0.77 12.36
N THR A 419 19.29 1.91 11.73
CA THR A 419 20.25 2.99 11.50
C THR A 419 20.32 4.00 12.66
N ASP A 420 19.50 3.84 13.69
CA ASP A 420 19.53 4.69 14.89
C ASP A 420 20.54 4.16 15.92
N ASP A 421 21.66 4.85 16.07
CA ASP A 421 22.73 4.48 17.00
C ASP A 421 22.42 4.83 18.46
N HIS A 422 21.35 5.60 18.72
CA HIS A 422 20.80 5.84 20.05
C HIS A 422 19.90 4.69 20.52
N PHE A 423 19.53 3.76 19.63
CA PHE A 423 18.67 2.61 19.94
C PHE A 423 19.44 1.27 19.81
N PRO A 424 20.31 0.94 20.79
CA PRO A 424 21.30 -0.14 20.66
C PRO A 424 20.71 -1.55 20.52
N ASP A 425 19.44 -1.74 20.89
CA ASP A 425 18.76 -3.04 20.78
C ASP A 425 18.43 -3.41 19.31
N THR A 426 18.34 -2.42 18.42
CA THR A 426 18.12 -2.64 16.98
C THR A 426 19.21 -2.09 16.09
N TYR A 427 20.13 -1.26 16.61
CA TYR A 427 21.22 -0.70 15.83
C TYR A 427 22.05 -1.78 15.14
N ASP A 428 22.19 -1.65 13.82
CA ASP A 428 23.03 -2.51 12.99
C ASP A 428 24.09 -1.67 12.25
N PRO A 429 25.38 -1.85 12.57
CA PRO A 429 26.45 -1.04 11.97
C PRO A 429 26.64 -1.31 10.47
N ILE A 430 26.22 -2.47 9.96
CA ILE A 430 26.28 -2.78 8.52
C ILE A 430 25.19 -2.01 7.80
N ASN A 431 23.95 -2.09 8.27
CA ASN A 431 22.84 -1.30 7.69
C ASN A 431 23.13 0.19 7.75
N PHE A 432 23.64 0.69 8.89
CA PHE A 432 24.06 2.07 9.04
C PHE A 432 25.12 2.46 8.01
N ALA A 433 26.20 1.69 7.88
CA ALA A 433 27.27 1.99 6.94
C ALA A 433 26.79 1.97 5.47
N LEU A 434 25.90 1.04 5.13
CA LEU A 434 25.35 0.90 3.78
C LEU A 434 24.42 2.07 3.41
N LEU A 435 23.59 2.55 4.34
CA LEU A 435 22.59 3.59 4.05
C LEU A 435 23.10 5.02 4.26
N THR A 436 24.17 5.22 5.03
CA THR A 436 24.71 6.56 5.35
C THR A 436 25.91 6.98 4.50
N GLN A 437 26.11 6.35 3.34
CA GLN A 437 27.17 6.71 2.38
C GLN A 437 27.04 8.15 1.84
N GLY A 438 25.83 8.71 1.93
CA GLY A 438 25.51 10.10 1.60
C GLY A 438 25.08 10.33 0.15
N PRO A 439 24.54 11.52 -0.14
CA PRO A 439 23.86 11.79 -1.41
C PRO A 439 24.80 11.79 -2.63
N LEU A 440 26.11 11.98 -2.44
CA LEU A 440 27.07 11.87 -3.54
C LEU A 440 27.28 10.42 -4.01
N ALA A 441 27.01 9.44 -3.14
CA ALA A 441 27.17 8.02 -3.45
C ALA A 441 25.84 7.36 -3.82
N LEU A 442 24.76 7.70 -3.11
CA LEU A 442 23.46 7.03 -3.22
C LEU A 442 22.31 7.94 -3.62
N THR A 443 22.53 9.25 -3.78
CA THR A 443 21.45 10.26 -3.90
C THR A 443 20.55 10.37 -2.65
N LEU A 444 20.57 9.37 -1.78
CA LEU A 444 19.92 9.34 -0.47
C LEU A 444 20.69 10.16 0.57
N ASP A 445 19.98 11.02 1.29
CA ASP A 445 20.45 11.68 2.50
C ASP A 445 19.62 11.22 3.71
N MET A 446 20.21 10.33 4.52
CA MET A 446 19.56 9.81 5.73
C MET A 446 19.40 10.86 6.82
N TYR A 447 20.19 11.95 6.81
CA TYR A 447 20.16 12.98 7.85
C TYR A 447 19.25 14.16 7.51
N ALA A 448 18.66 14.19 6.31
CA ALA A 448 17.75 15.23 5.87
C ALA A 448 16.34 15.01 6.43
N GLY A 449 15.62 16.11 6.71
CA GLY A 449 14.24 16.06 7.21
C GLY A 449 14.14 15.46 8.61
N LEU A 450 13.06 14.72 8.86
CA LEU A 450 12.86 13.96 10.08
C LEU A 450 13.63 12.63 9.98
N SER A 451 14.92 12.69 10.32
CA SER A 451 15.85 11.57 10.14
C SER A 451 15.41 10.28 10.85
N PRO A 452 15.43 9.12 10.15
CA PRO A 452 15.26 7.81 10.80
C PRO A 452 16.43 7.45 11.74
N THR A 453 17.60 8.09 11.61
CA THR A 453 18.78 7.82 12.46
C THR A 453 18.64 8.29 13.91
N ASP A 454 17.56 9.00 14.22
CA ASP A 454 17.25 9.48 15.59
C ASP A 454 15.81 9.11 16.02
N ARG A 455 15.15 8.22 15.27
CA ARG A 455 13.72 7.90 15.41
C ARG A 455 13.43 6.40 15.25
N GLY A 456 14.37 5.54 15.62
CA GLY A 456 14.29 4.09 15.44
C GLY A 456 13.13 3.44 16.19
N ASP A 457 12.69 4.02 17.31
CA ASP A 457 11.56 3.54 18.11
C ASP A 457 10.23 3.54 17.33
N ARG A 458 9.94 4.63 16.61
CA ARG A 458 8.73 4.82 15.80
C ARG A 458 8.70 3.84 14.63
N LEU A 459 9.86 3.62 14.01
CA LEU A 459 10.05 2.71 12.88
C LEU A 459 9.94 1.25 13.32
N LEU A 460 10.53 0.87 14.46
CA LEU A 460 10.36 -0.48 14.99
C LEU A 460 8.89 -0.76 15.33
N ALA A 461 8.21 0.20 15.97
CA ALA A 461 6.79 0.08 16.24
C ALA A 461 5.97 -0.06 14.95
N ALA A 462 6.36 0.62 13.86
CA ALA A 462 5.74 0.45 12.55
C ALA A 462 6.00 -0.93 11.94
N SER A 463 7.22 -1.46 12.05
CA SER A 463 7.56 -2.83 11.63
C SER A 463 6.69 -3.86 12.34
N ASP A 464 6.43 -3.70 13.64
CA ASP A 464 5.55 -4.59 14.39
C ASP A 464 4.08 -4.49 13.94
N ARG A 465 3.59 -3.27 13.70
CA ARG A 465 2.24 -3.08 13.15
C ARG A 465 2.08 -3.68 11.74
N ALA A 466 3.12 -3.63 10.90
CA ALA A 466 3.12 -4.30 9.60
C ALA A 466 3.04 -5.84 9.73
N LYS A 467 3.71 -6.45 10.72
CA LYS A 467 3.56 -7.88 11.04
C LYS A 467 2.13 -8.22 11.45
N ASP A 468 1.51 -7.36 12.25
CA ASP A 468 0.13 -7.55 12.66
C ASP A 468 -0.82 -7.45 11.45
N GLN A 469 -0.64 -6.48 10.55
CA GLN A 469 -1.39 -6.40 9.29
C GLN A 469 -1.29 -7.70 8.47
N LEU A 470 -0.09 -8.27 8.34
CA LEU A 470 0.10 -9.55 7.61
C LEU A 470 -0.60 -10.73 8.29
N LYS A 471 -0.58 -10.82 9.62
CA LYS A 471 -1.29 -11.88 10.37
C LYS A 471 -2.81 -11.77 10.25
N LEU A 472 -3.31 -10.56 9.99
CA LEU A 472 -4.72 -10.31 9.76
C LEU A 472 -5.12 -10.63 8.33
N ALA A 473 -4.30 -10.26 7.35
CA ALA A 473 -4.64 -10.29 5.93
C ALA A 473 -5.18 -11.64 5.39
N ALA A 474 -4.84 -12.78 6.03
CA ALA A 474 -5.25 -14.10 5.57
C ALA A 474 -5.58 -15.08 6.70
N THR A 475 -6.43 -16.08 6.41
CA THR A 475 -6.67 -17.24 7.31
C THR A 475 -6.78 -18.54 6.52
N ILE A 476 -6.35 -19.66 7.11
CA ILE A 476 -6.56 -21.01 6.55
C ILE A 476 -7.72 -21.70 7.25
N LYS A 477 -8.68 -22.22 6.50
CA LYS A 477 -9.93 -22.82 7.01
C LYS A 477 -10.19 -24.20 6.40
N ASN A 478 -11.13 -24.94 6.98
CA ASN A 478 -11.71 -26.17 6.42
C ASN A 478 -10.69 -27.26 6.04
N VAL A 479 -9.62 -27.42 6.85
CA VAL A 479 -8.59 -28.43 6.58
C VAL A 479 -9.17 -29.83 6.73
N THR A 480 -9.10 -30.63 5.68
CA THR A 480 -9.48 -32.04 5.67
C THR A 480 -8.41 -32.87 4.98
N TYR A 481 -8.11 -34.05 5.53
CA TYR A 481 -7.14 -34.95 4.94
C TYR A 481 -7.55 -36.42 5.15
N ASN A 482 -7.35 -37.24 4.12
CA ASN A 482 -7.60 -38.69 4.17
C ASN A 482 -6.28 -39.45 4.15
N PRO A 483 -5.85 -40.06 5.27
CA PRO A 483 -4.58 -40.79 5.34
C PRO A 483 -4.46 -42.00 4.41
N THR A 484 -5.59 -42.56 3.95
CA THR A 484 -5.59 -43.74 3.06
C THR A 484 -5.39 -43.31 1.61
N THR A 485 -6.08 -42.27 1.16
CA THR A 485 -6.00 -41.81 -0.24
C THR A 485 -4.97 -40.72 -0.47
N GLY A 486 -4.56 -40.02 0.59
CA GLY A 486 -3.70 -38.83 0.50
C GLY A 486 -4.45 -37.58 0.06
N ASN A 487 -5.78 -37.58 -0.04
CA ASN A 487 -6.51 -36.40 -0.48
C ASN A 487 -6.48 -35.32 0.61
N LEU A 488 -6.06 -34.11 0.24
CA LEU A 488 -6.01 -32.93 1.09
C LEU A 488 -6.96 -31.86 0.51
N ALA A 489 -7.68 -31.15 1.37
CA ALA A 489 -8.40 -29.94 1.00
C ALA A 489 -8.35 -28.90 2.13
N PHE A 490 -8.27 -27.63 1.77
CA PHE A 490 -8.31 -26.49 2.68
C PHE A 490 -8.67 -25.20 1.91
N ARG A 491 -9.01 -24.14 2.64
CA ARG A 491 -9.31 -22.82 2.09
C ARG A 491 -8.27 -21.80 2.52
N VAL A 492 -7.77 -20.98 1.61
CA VAL A 492 -7.05 -19.74 1.92
C VAL A 492 -8.02 -18.57 1.77
N GLN A 493 -8.42 -17.98 2.88
CA GLN A 493 -9.33 -16.84 2.91
C GLN A 493 -8.55 -15.53 2.79
N ASN A 494 -8.87 -14.72 1.78
CA ASN A 494 -8.47 -13.32 1.72
C ASN A 494 -9.39 -12.50 2.64
N ASN A 495 -8.81 -11.76 3.58
CA ASN A 495 -9.54 -10.87 4.45
C ASN A 495 -9.32 -9.38 4.17
N THR A 496 -8.53 -9.05 3.15
CA THR A 496 -8.27 -7.69 2.70
C THR A 496 -9.38 -7.18 1.77
N GLY A 497 -9.40 -5.86 1.55
CA GLY A 497 -10.36 -5.22 0.66
C GLY A 497 -9.99 -5.29 -0.83
N HIS A 498 -8.78 -5.75 -1.15
CA HIS A 498 -8.19 -5.82 -2.50
C HIS A 498 -7.66 -7.23 -2.75
N LYS A 499 -6.91 -7.50 -3.84
CA LYS A 499 -6.30 -8.82 -3.99
C LYS A 499 -5.31 -9.06 -2.87
N LEU A 500 -5.21 -10.31 -2.44
CA LEU A 500 -4.19 -10.78 -1.53
C LEU A 500 -3.12 -11.47 -2.38
N ILE A 501 -1.90 -10.97 -2.46
CA ILE A 501 -1.38 -9.68 -1.98
C ILE A 501 -1.62 -8.56 -3.02
N SER A 502 -1.42 -7.29 -2.67
CA SER A 502 -1.53 -6.16 -3.62
C SER A 502 -0.36 -5.18 -3.52
N GLY A 503 -0.37 -4.12 -4.34
CA GLY A 503 0.70 -3.14 -4.50
C GLY A 503 1.76 -3.55 -5.53
N PHE A 504 3.00 -3.09 -5.30
CA PHE A 504 4.17 -3.37 -6.15
C PHE A 504 4.33 -4.87 -6.49
N PRO A 505 4.32 -5.26 -7.78
CA PRO A 505 4.22 -6.66 -8.19
C PRO A 505 5.56 -7.43 -8.17
N GLU A 506 6.67 -6.80 -8.54
CA GLU A 506 7.92 -7.52 -8.82
C GLU A 506 8.60 -8.02 -7.55
N GLY A 507 8.99 -9.30 -7.56
CA GLY A 507 9.65 -9.97 -6.44
C GLY A 507 8.76 -10.22 -5.22
N ARG A 508 7.50 -9.76 -5.21
CA ARG A 508 6.59 -9.92 -4.08
C ARG A 508 5.76 -11.19 -4.22
N ARG A 509 5.74 -12.04 -3.19
CA ARG A 509 4.98 -13.30 -3.21
C ARG A 509 4.41 -13.68 -1.87
N MET A 510 3.30 -14.42 -1.92
CA MET A 510 2.87 -15.28 -0.83
C MET A 510 2.85 -16.72 -1.32
N PHE A 511 3.12 -17.69 -0.45
CA PHE A 511 3.10 -19.10 -0.86
C PHE A 511 2.63 -20.01 0.25
N VAL A 512 1.92 -21.08 -0.13
CA VAL A 512 1.54 -22.15 0.79
C VAL A 512 2.67 -23.17 0.85
N ASN A 513 3.19 -23.39 2.05
CA ASN A 513 4.05 -24.52 2.38
C ASN A 513 3.22 -25.60 3.07
N ILE A 514 3.29 -26.84 2.57
CA ILE A 514 2.53 -27.98 3.12
C ILE A 514 3.53 -29.06 3.53
N LYS A 515 3.53 -29.43 4.82
CA LYS A 515 4.39 -30.47 5.37
C LYS A 515 3.57 -31.65 5.86
N ALA A 516 3.87 -32.85 5.36
CA ALA A 516 3.28 -34.11 5.80
C ALA A 516 4.23 -34.86 6.73
N TYR A 517 3.71 -35.35 7.85
CA TYR A 517 4.45 -36.13 8.84
C TYR A 517 3.82 -37.50 9.04
N ALA A 518 4.66 -38.51 9.30
CA ALA A 518 4.26 -39.82 9.78
C ALA A 518 5.18 -40.24 10.94
N GLY A 519 4.60 -40.52 12.11
CA GLY A 519 5.37 -40.82 13.32
C GLY A 519 6.33 -39.70 13.72
N GLY A 520 5.98 -38.44 13.42
CA GLY A 520 6.82 -37.26 13.65
C GLY A 520 7.94 -37.03 12.62
N SER A 521 8.12 -37.91 11.63
CA SER A 521 9.09 -37.73 10.55
C SER A 521 8.46 -37.05 9.34
N LEU A 522 9.12 -36.03 8.77
CA LEU A 522 8.67 -35.38 7.54
C LEU A 522 8.76 -36.37 6.37
N ILE A 523 7.63 -36.64 5.72
CA ILE A 523 7.54 -37.57 4.59
C ILE A 523 7.31 -36.86 3.24
N HIS A 524 6.81 -35.62 3.25
CA HIS A 524 6.67 -34.81 2.04
C HIS A 524 6.57 -33.31 2.36
N GLU A 525 7.07 -32.46 1.47
CA GLU A 525 6.96 -30.99 1.56
C GLU A 525 6.60 -30.35 0.21
N VAL A 526 5.62 -29.45 0.21
CA VAL A 526 5.25 -28.61 -0.94
C VAL A 526 5.80 -27.20 -0.75
N ASN A 527 6.34 -26.63 -1.82
CA ASN A 527 6.96 -25.29 -1.86
C ASN A 527 7.97 -25.10 -0.71
N PRO A 528 8.99 -25.96 -0.61
CA PRO A 528 10.04 -25.79 0.39
C PRO A 528 10.85 -24.50 0.14
N TYR A 529 11.11 -23.77 1.22
CA TYR A 529 12.02 -22.62 1.20
C TYR A 529 13.39 -23.05 1.72
N ASP A 530 14.44 -22.78 0.94
CA ASP A 530 15.82 -23.01 1.36
C ASP A 530 16.38 -21.74 1.98
N TYR A 531 16.56 -21.73 3.31
CA TYR A 531 17.09 -20.58 4.03
C TYR A 531 18.58 -20.34 3.77
N ALA A 532 19.35 -21.34 3.35
CA ALA A 532 20.76 -21.17 3.00
C ALA A 532 20.94 -20.60 1.59
N ALA A 533 20.00 -20.88 0.68
CA ALA A 533 19.92 -20.23 -0.63
C ALA A 533 19.09 -18.94 -0.61
N GLY A 534 18.30 -18.70 0.43
CA GLY A 534 17.41 -17.55 0.52
C GLY A 534 16.32 -17.49 -0.56
N THR A 535 15.87 -18.65 -1.05
CA THR A 535 14.75 -18.72 -2.02
C THR A 535 13.99 -20.05 -1.97
N LEU A 536 12.86 -20.13 -2.67
CA LEU A 536 12.12 -21.37 -2.88
C LEU A 536 12.94 -22.36 -3.72
N LYS A 537 12.82 -23.65 -3.44
CA LYS A 537 13.43 -24.70 -4.25
C LYS A 537 12.55 -25.05 -5.45
N GLY A 538 13.17 -25.47 -6.54
CA GLY A 538 12.48 -25.92 -7.75
C GLY A 538 11.96 -24.81 -8.67
N LEU A 539 12.37 -23.55 -8.45
CA LEU A 539 12.10 -22.47 -9.39
C LEU A 539 12.96 -22.65 -10.65
N SER A 540 12.50 -22.12 -11.78
CA SER A 540 13.29 -22.02 -13.01
C SER A 540 14.30 -20.86 -12.96
N HIS A 541 15.08 -20.78 -11.89
CA HIS A 541 16.08 -19.73 -11.67
C HIS A 541 17.43 -20.33 -11.23
N PRO A 542 18.59 -19.84 -11.72
CA PRO A 542 19.90 -20.43 -11.41
C PRO A 542 20.25 -20.51 -9.91
N SER A 543 19.76 -19.56 -9.11
CA SER A 543 19.98 -19.52 -7.66
C SER A 543 19.04 -20.44 -6.87
N SER A 544 18.02 -21.03 -7.51
CA SER A 544 17.06 -21.92 -6.85
C SER A 544 17.64 -23.34 -6.74
N PRO A 545 17.71 -23.91 -5.52
CA PRO A 545 18.16 -25.28 -5.35
C PRO A 545 17.18 -26.29 -5.99
N PRO A 546 17.68 -27.45 -6.46
CA PRO A 546 16.80 -28.51 -6.93
C PRO A 546 15.95 -29.09 -5.78
N LEU A 547 14.78 -29.60 -6.13
CA LEU A 547 13.91 -30.32 -5.19
C LEU A 547 14.58 -31.62 -4.70
N GLY A 548 14.38 -31.93 -3.42
CA GLY A 548 14.73 -33.20 -2.81
C GLY A 548 13.76 -34.33 -3.19
N PRO A 549 14.05 -35.60 -2.83
CA PRO A 549 13.25 -36.76 -3.23
C PRO A 549 11.78 -36.74 -2.78
N ASN A 550 11.48 -36.02 -1.69
CA ASN A 550 10.15 -35.91 -1.09
C ASN A 550 9.63 -34.48 -1.12
N GLU A 551 10.08 -33.69 -2.08
CA GLU A 551 9.70 -32.29 -2.22
C GLU A 551 9.03 -32.04 -3.57
N THR A 552 8.05 -31.14 -3.59
CA THR A 552 7.38 -30.70 -4.82
C THR A 552 7.27 -29.18 -4.82
N TYR A 553 7.46 -28.57 -5.99
CA TYR A 553 7.09 -27.18 -6.25
C TYR A 553 5.75 -27.13 -6.97
N VAL A 554 4.82 -26.32 -6.46
CA VAL A 554 3.47 -26.13 -7.02
C VAL A 554 3.25 -24.63 -7.19
N ASP A 555 3.44 -24.17 -8.43
CA ASP A 555 3.34 -22.76 -8.82
C ASP A 555 1.98 -22.14 -8.52
N ALA A 556 0.89 -22.89 -8.70
CA ALA A 556 -0.47 -22.43 -8.38
C ALA A 556 -0.67 -22.07 -6.90
N LEU A 557 0.20 -22.55 -6.00
CA LEU A 557 0.20 -22.23 -4.57
C LEU A 557 1.28 -21.21 -4.19
N VAL A 558 1.92 -20.59 -5.19
CA VAL A 558 2.74 -19.39 -5.06
C VAL A 558 1.96 -18.27 -5.74
N TYR A 559 1.42 -17.36 -4.94
CA TYR A 559 0.58 -16.28 -5.40
C TYR A 559 1.40 -15.00 -5.56
N GLU A 560 1.50 -14.54 -6.80
CA GLU A 560 2.38 -13.44 -7.22
C GLU A 560 1.94 -12.92 -8.60
N VAL A 561 2.59 -11.84 -9.05
CA VAL A 561 2.45 -11.35 -10.43
C VAL A 561 3.78 -11.50 -11.13
N HIS A 562 3.77 -12.09 -12.32
CA HIS A 562 4.91 -12.04 -13.24
C HIS A 562 4.54 -11.10 -14.39
N PRO A 563 5.10 -9.89 -14.46
CA PRO A 563 4.93 -9.00 -15.60
C PRO A 563 5.48 -9.62 -16.88
N LYS A 564 4.94 -9.18 -18.01
CA LYS A 564 5.34 -9.58 -19.37
C LYS A 564 5.62 -8.36 -20.21
N SER A 565 6.59 -8.42 -21.13
CA SER A 565 6.90 -7.30 -22.02
C SER A 565 6.92 -7.71 -23.49
N GLN A 566 6.05 -7.08 -24.29
CA GLN A 566 6.14 -7.15 -25.74
C GLN A 566 7.36 -6.38 -26.27
N LEU A 567 7.86 -5.37 -25.54
CA LEU A 567 8.99 -4.55 -25.97
C LEU A 567 10.29 -5.36 -25.96
N THR A 568 10.55 -6.10 -24.87
CA THR A 568 11.73 -6.98 -24.77
C THR A 568 11.47 -8.33 -25.46
N GLY A 569 10.21 -8.78 -25.48
CA GLY A 569 9.78 -10.10 -25.93
C GLY A 569 9.92 -11.18 -24.87
N GLU A 570 10.11 -10.79 -23.61
CA GLU A 570 10.18 -11.68 -22.46
C GLU A 570 8.79 -12.07 -22.01
N ASP A 571 8.58 -13.37 -21.76
CA ASP A 571 7.34 -13.85 -21.14
C ASP A 571 7.27 -13.42 -19.67
N GLU A 572 8.39 -13.44 -18.94
CA GLU A 572 8.48 -12.96 -17.56
C GLU A 572 9.59 -11.92 -17.46
N THR A 573 9.29 -10.74 -16.92
CA THR A 573 10.25 -9.63 -16.82
C THR A 573 10.18 -8.94 -15.46
N PHE A 574 11.31 -8.37 -15.04
CA PHE A 574 11.42 -7.44 -13.91
C PHE A 574 11.73 -6.00 -14.37
N HIS A 575 11.64 -5.73 -15.68
CA HIS A 575 11.76 -4.38 -16.22
C HIS A 575 10.44 -3.62 -16.04
N PHE A 576 10.24 -3.08 -14.85
CA PHE A 576 9.03 -2.39 -14.40
C PHE A 576 8.42 -1.43 -15.42
N VAL A 577 9.22 -0.53 -16.01
CA VAL A 577 8.73 0.47 -16.98
C VAL A 577 8.56 -0.08 -18.39
N LEU A 578 8.98 -1.32 -18.66
CA LEU A 578 8.83 -2.01 -19.94
C LEU A 578 7.71 -3.06 -19.91
N ALA A 579 7.13 -3.33 -18.73
CA ALA A 579 6.01 -4.23 -18.57
C ALA A 579 4.78 -3.71 -19.34
N SER A 580 4.30 -4.51 -20.30
CA SER A 580 3.12 -4.19 -21.11
C SER A 580 1.92 -5.06 -20.74
N GLU A 581 2.17 -6.24 -20.17
CA GLU A 581 1.19 -7.29 -19.88
C GLU A 581 1.59 -8.06 -18.62
N ARG A 582 0.89 -9.17 -18.34
CA ARG A 582 1.27 -10.15 -17.32
C ARG A 582 1.37 -11.52 -17.95
N TYR A 583 2.27 -12.33 -17.42
CA TYR A 583 2.31 -13.76 -17.65
C TYR A 583 1.55 -14.53 -16.57
N LYS A 584 1.60 -14.04 -15.33
CA LYS A 584 0.90 -14.64 -14.19
C LYS A 584 0.28 -13.54 -13.33
N ASP A 585 -0.96 -13.75 -12.90
CA ASP A 585 -1.57 -13.10 -11.74
C ASP A 585 -2.63 -14.06 -11.19
N ASN A 586 -2.25 -14.84 -10.19
CA ASN A 586 -3.12 -15.77 -9.48
C ASN A 586 -3.47 -15.26 -8.08
N ARG A 587 -3.25 -13.98 -7.76
CA ARG A 587 -3.51 -13.41 -6.42
C ARG A 587 -4.99 -13.51 -6.07
N ILE A 588 -5.28 -13.86 -4.81
CA ILE A 588 -6.64 -14.20 -4.36
C ILE A 588 -7.50 -12.93 -4.32
N PRO A 589 -8.63 -12.87 -5.05
CA PRO A 589 -9.49 -11.69 -5.10
C PRO A 589 -10.15 -11.38 -3.74
N PRO A 590 -10.54 -10.11 -3.49
CA PRO A 590 -11.33 -9.77 -2.31
C PRO A 590 -12.74 -10.31 -2.41
N LYS A 591 -13.45 -10.27 -1.28
CA LYS A 591 -14.86 -10.64 -1.19
C LYS A 591 -15.72 -9.82 -2.15
N GLY A 592 -16.52 -10.52 -2.96
CA GLY A 592 -17.47 -9.91 -3.90
C GLY A 592 -16.80 -9.21 -5.08
N PHE A 593 -15.61 -9.66 -5.49
CA PHE A 593 -14.89 -9.12 -6.64
C PHE A 593 -15.70 -9.30 -7.94
N ASP A 594 -15.99 -8.20 -8.62
CA ASP A 594 -16.71 -8.19 -9.90
C ASP A 594 -15.78 -8.55 -11.06
N ILE A 595 -15.67 -9.85 -11.34
CA ILE A 595 -14.84 -10.36 -12.43
C ILE A 595 -15.25 -9.83 -13.82
N VAL A 596 -16.49 -9.36 -14.00
CA VAL A 596 -16.94 -8.79 -15.28
C VAL A 596 -16.35 -7.39 -15.50
N ALA A 597 -16.22 -6.60 -14.43
CA ALA A 597 -15.61 -5.27 -14.48
C ALA A 597 -14.07 -5.30 -14.51
N ALA A 598 -13.45 -6.42 -14.12
CA ALA A 598 -12.01 -6.55 -13.95
C ALA A 598 -11.18 -6.31 -15.22
N ALA A 599 -11.72 -6.63 -16.40
CA ALA A 599 -11.04 -6.47 -17.68
C ALA A 599 -10.68 -5.01 -17.98
N GLU A 600 -11.62 -4.10 -17.73
CA GLU A 600 -11.48 -2.68 -18.05
C GLU A 600 -10.40 -2.00 -17.18
N GLN A 601 -10.20 -2.51 -15.97
CA GLN A 601 -9.18 -2.06 -15.02
C GLN A 601 -7.87 -2.87 -15.09
N LEU A 602 -7.77 -3.81 -16.04
CA LEU A 602 -6.64 -4.71 -16.21
C LEU A 602 -6.32 -5.48 -14.91
N ILE A 603 -7.28 -6.15 -14.29
CA ILE A 603 -7.07 -6.91 -13.03
C ILE A 603 -7.67 -8.31 -13.03
N GLU A 604 -7.98 -8.83 -14.20
CA GLU A 604 -8.34 -10.24 -14.39
C GLU A 604 -7.17 -11.14 -13.94
N PRO A 605 -7.43 -12.35 -13.41
CA PRO A 605 -6.37 -13.34 -13.27
C PRO A 605 -5.75 -13.66 -14.62
N VAL A 606 -4.45 -13.95 -14.62
CA VAL A 606 -3.71 -14.31 -15.82
C VAL A 606 -2.94 -15.60 -15.55
N ASP A 607 -3.02 -16.54 -16.49
CA ASP A 607 -2.36 -17.83 -16.43
C ASP A 607 -1.56 -18.04 -17.72
N HIS A 608 -0.24 -18.17 -17.60
CA HIS A 608 0.71 -18.35 -18.71
C HIS A 608 0.52 -17.34 -19.87
N GLY A 609 0.30 -16.06 -19.54
CA GLY A 609 0.12 -14.96 -20.50
C GLY A 609 -1.30 -14.85 -21.06
N VAL A 610 -2.26 -15.61 -20.55
CA VAL A 610 -3.65 -15.62 -21.02
C VAL A 610 -4.60 -15.20 -19.91
N SER A 611 -5.44 -14.19 -20.19
CA SER A 611 -6.53 -13.81 -19.29
C SER A 611 -7.40 -15.01 -18.95
N SER A 612 -7.59 -15.25 -17.66
CA SER A 612 -8.25 -16.43 -17.10
C SER A 612 -9.30 -16.02 -16.06
N PRO A 613 -10.42 -15.37 -16.47
CA PRO A 613 -11.49 -14.97 -15.55
C PRO A 613 -12.21 -16.14 -14.89
N ALA A 614 -11.97 -17.37 -15.35
CA ALA A 614 -12.49 -18.60 -14.73
C ALA A 614 -11.46 -19.29 -13.80
N TYR A 615 -10.32 -18.64 -13.51
CA TYR A 615 -9.29 -19.18 -12.61
C TYR A 615 -9.86 -19.46 -11.22
N PHE A 616 -10.70 -18.54 -10.72
CA PHE A 616 -11.51 -18.75 -9.53
C PHE A 616 -12.96 -19.04 -9.91
N THR A 617 -13.65 -19.83 -9.10
CA THR A 617 -15.08 -20.09 -9.21
C THR A 617 -15.91 -18.87 -8.80
N ALA A 618 -17.18 -18.83 -9.20
CA ALA A 618 -18.10 -17.78 -8.76
C ALA A 618 -18.25 -17.70 -7.22
N ALA A 619 -18.11 -18.83 -6.51
CA ALA A 619 -18.18 -18.87 -5.05
C ALA A 619 -16.93 -18.26 -4.40
N GLU A 620 -15.76 -18.52 -5.00
CA GLU A 620 -14.46 -17.94 -4.59
C GLU A 620 -14.43 -16.42 -4.79
N TYR A 621 -14.90 -15.92 -5.95
CA TYR A 621 -15.06 -14.47 -6.14
C TYR A 621 -16.05 -13.85 -5.15
N ALA A 622 -17.21 -14.50 -4.93
CA ALA A 622 -18.21 -14.00 -3.99
C ALA A 622 -17.70 -13.95 -2.54
N GLY A 623 -16.89 -14.92 -2.12
CA GLY A 623 -16.39 -15.04 -0.75
C GLY A 623 -14.99 -14.51 -0.50
N GLY A 624 -14.22 -14.22 -1.55
CA GLY A 624 -12.82 -13.76 -1.45
C GLY A 624 -11.88 -14.83 -0.90
N TYR A 625 -11.81 -15.99 -1.55
CA TYR A 625 -10.96 -17.10 -1.09
C TYR A 625 -10.48 -17.97 -2.25
N ASP A 626 -9.51 -18.85 -1.97
CA ASP A 626 -9.09 -19.95 -2.84
C ASP A 626 -9.32 -21.30 -2.11
N ASP A 627 -10.10 -22.20 -2.71
CA ASP A 627 -10.33 -23.57 -2.22
C ASP A 627 -9.34 -24.54 -2.89
N VAL A 628 -8.29 -24.88 -2.16
CA VAL A 628 -7.27 -25.83 -2.59
C VAL A 628 -7.74 -27.25 -2.28
N SER A 629 -7.76 -28.12 -3.29
CA SER A 629 -8.03 -29.54 -3.09
C SER A 629 -7.33 -30.42 -4.12
N GLY A 630 -6.89 -31.61 -3.71
CA GLY A 630 -6.26 -32.55 -4.63
C GLY A 630 -5.58 -33.75 -3.96
N PRO A 631 -5.03 -34.66 -4.79
CA PRO A 631 -4.19 -35.72 -4.29
C PRO A 631 -2.89 -35.13 -3.72
N PHE A 632 -2.51 -35.58 -2.53
CA PHE A 632 -1.23 -35.28 -1.90
C PHE A 632 -0.47 -36.58 -1.61
N VAL A 633 0.17 -36.73 -0.45
CA VAL A 633 0.84 -37.96 -0.03
C VAL A 633 -0.07 -38.77 0.92
N PRO A 634 -0.25 -40.10 0.73
CA PRO A 634 -0.93 -40.95 1.69
C PRO A 634 -0.02 -41.31 2.88
N GLY A 635 -0.61 -41.81 3.97
CA GLY A 635 0.12 -42.35 5.11
C GLY A 635 0.61 -41.34 6.14
N ALA A 636 0.39 -40.03 5.91
CA ALA A 636 0.63 -39.03 6.95
C ALA A 636 -0.34 -39.17 8.14
N ASP A 637 0.14 -38.93 9.36
CA ASP A 637 -0.68 -38.77 10.56
C ASP A 637 -0.85 -37.29 10.97
N SER A 638 -0.01 -36.40 10.43
CA SER A 638 -0.12 -34.96 10.60
C SER A 638 0.21 -34.19 9.32
N ILE A 639 -0.57 -33.15 9.02
CA ILE A 639 -0.31 -32.20 7.93
C ILE A 639 -0.25 -30.80 8.54
N VAL A 640 0.78 -30.02 8.22
CA VAL A 640 0.91 -28.60 8.60
C VAL A 640 0.88 -27.75 7.33
N ILE A 641 -0.02 -26.77 7.28
CA ILE A 641 -0.22 -25.88 6.14
C ILE A 641 0.07 -24.47 6.63
N THR A 642 1.09 -23.82 6.05
CA THR A 642 1.50 -22.47 6.43
C THR A 642 1.45 -21.56 5.21
N LEU A 643 0.80 -20.42 5.34
CA LEU A 643 0.87 -19.34 4.34
C LEU A 643 1.98 -18.38 4.76
N TYR A 644 2.98 -18.25 3.90
CA TYR A 644 4.09 -17.32 4.06
C TYR A 644 3.95 -16.11 3.15
N TYR A 645 4.52 -14.98 3.57
CA TYR A 645 4.68 -13.77 2.78
C TYR A 645 6.15 -13.37 2.69
N GLN A 646 6.57 -12.91 1.50
CA GLN A 646 7.88 -12.34 1.23
C GLN A 646 7.71 -11.04 0.44
N SER A 647 8.25 -9.94 0.96
CA SER A 647 8.19 -8.61 0.33
C SER A 647 9.01 -8.56 -0.94
N THR A 648 10.21 -9.16 -0.91
CA THR A 648 11.13 -9.24 -2.05
C THR A 648 11.83 -10.58 -2.10
N SER A 649 11.76 -11.21 -3.27
CA SER A 649 12.43 -12.46 -3.58
C SER A 649 13.90 -12.23 -3.90
N ARG A 650 14.72 -13.27 -3.70
CA ARG A 650 16.14 -13.24 -4.11
C ARG A 650 16.28 -12.95 -5.60
N GLU A 651 15.42 -13.56 -6.43
CA GLU A 651 15.45 -13.41 -7.89
C GLU A 651 15.40 -11.94 -8.32
N TYR A 652 14.52 -11.17 -7.67
CA TYR A 652 14.36 -9.74 -7.99
C TYR A 652 15.55 -8.90 -7.50
N ILE A 653 16.09 -9.17 -6.31
CA ILE A 653 17.28 -8.46 -5.80
C ILE A 653 18.52 -8.76 -6.66
N GLU A 654 18.68 -10.01 -7.11
CA GLU A 654 19.76 -10.37 -8.03
C GLU A 654 19.61 -9.66 -9.37
N PHE A 655 18.41 -9.58 -9.91
CA PHE A 655 18.12 -8.79 -11.11
C PHE A 655 18.52 -7.32 -10.95
N LEU A 656 18.04 -6.64 -9.90
CA LEU A 656 18.38 -5.23 -9.65
C LEU A 656 19.90 -5.01 -9.53
N ARG A 657 20.59 -5.88 -8.78
CA ARG A 657 22.05 -5.86 -8.65
C ARG A 657 22.71 -5.97 -10.01
N ASP A 658 22.32 -6.98 -10.80
CA ASP A 658 23.01 -7.35 -12.04
C ASP A 658 22.75 -6.33 -13.16
N GLU A 659 21.55 -5.74 -13.23
CA GLU A 659 21.24 -4.63 -14.12
C GLU A 659 22.08 -3.39 -13.80
N ILE A 660 22.09 -2.96 -12.53
CA ILE A 660 22.81 -1.75 -12.12
C ILE A 660 24.31 -1.94 -12.28
N ASN A 661 24.84 -3.13 -11.96
CA ASN A 661 26.26 -3.47 -12.12
C ASN A 661 26.66 -3.75 -13.58
N GLY A 662 25.70 -3.81 -14.51
CA GLY A 662 25.95 -4.02 -15.93
C GLY A 662 26.44 -5.44 -16.26
N THR A 663 26.08 -6.42 -15.42
CA THR A 663 26.41 -7.84 -15.60
C THR A 663 25.27 -8.64 -16.23
N ALA A 664 24.07 -8.06 -16.30
CA ALA A 664 22.92 -8.63 -16.99
C ALA A 664 22.99 -8.44 -18.53
N ASP A 665 22.25 -9.28 -19.27
CA ASP A 665 22.15 -9.26 -20.74
C ASP A 665 20.70 -9.22 -21.26
N THR A 666 19.73 -8.93 -20.39
CA THR A 666 18.28 -8.82 -20.62
C THR A 666 17.91 -7.79 -21.70
N LEU A 667 18.63 -6.66 -21.79
CA LEU A 667 18.43 -5.60 -22.78
C LEU A 667 19.41 -5.66 -23.97
N SER A 668 20.00 -6.82 -24.26
CA SER A 668 21.02 -6.99 -25.31
C SER A 668 20.51 -6.86 -26.77
N ARG A 669 19.21 -6.63 -26.99
CA ARG A 669 18.65 -6.44 -28.34
C ARG A 669 18.87 -5.01 -28.86
N PRO A 670 19.27 -4.82 -30.13
CA PRO A 670 19.32 -3.49 -30.74
C PRO A 670 17.92 -2.89 -30.88
N THR A 671 17.71 -1.69 -30.35
CA THR A 671 16.54 -0.86 -30.67
C THR A 671 16.98 0.32 -31.55
N PRO A 672 16.17 0.78 -32.52
CA PRO A 672 16.43 2.03 -33.25
C PRO A 672 16.58 3.28 -32.36
N LEU A 673 16.14 3.24 -31.10
CA LEU A 673 16.29 4.32 -30.11
C LEU A 673 17.50 4.16 -29.20
N LYS A 674 18.22 3.03 -29.28
CA LYS A 674 19.44 2.83 -28.54
C LYS A 674 20.51 3.83 -29.00
N PRO A 675 21.10 4.61 -28.07
CA PRO A 675 22.33 5.35 -28.33
C PRO A 675 23.41 4.53 -29.04
N GLY A 676 23.81 4.95 -30.24
CA GLY A 676 24.93 4.35 -30.98
C GLY A 676 24.62 3.09 -31.80
N GLY A 677 23.43 2.49 -31.68
CA GLY A 677 23.03 1.32 -32.49
C GLY A 677 23.86 0.04 -32.25
N ASP A 678 24.70 0.02 -31.22
CA ASP A 678 25.53 -1.14 -30.90
C ASP A 678 24.68 -2.31 -30.38
N PRO A 679 25.03 -3.57 -30.63
CA PRO A 679 24.25 -4.74 -30.19
C PRO A 679 24.40 -5.12 -28.70
N GLY A 680 25.02 -4.29 -27.85
CA GLY A 680 25.13 -4.56 -26.41
C GLY A 680 23.92 -4.10 -25.58
N ALA A 681 23.85 -4.42 -24.29
CA ALA A 681 22.90 -3.78 -23.38
C ALA A 681 23.27 -2.30 -23.13
N TYR A 682 22.31 -1.47 -22.72
CA TYR A 682 22.64 -0.20 -22.07
C TYR A 682 23.24 -0.50 -20.70
N ILE A 683 24.31 0.20 -20.31
CA ILE A 683 25.04 -0.11 -19.07
C ILE A 683 25.12 1.14 -18.20
N ILE A 684 24.34 1.15 -17.11
CA ILE A 684 24.32 2.20 -16.08
C ILE A 684 25.74 2.62 -15.67
N GLN A 685 26.63 1.65 -15.42
CA GLN A 685 28.01 1.89 -14.97
C GLN A 685 28.83 2.81 -15.89
N THR A 686 28.48 2.93 -17.17
CA THR A 686 29.23 3.72 -18.14
C THR A 686 28.77 5.18 -18.27
N ASP A 687 27.56 5.51 -17.81
CA ASP A 687 26.99 6.84 -17.99
C ASP A 687 27.15 7.71 -16.72
N PRO A 688 27.69 8.94 -16.80
CA PRO A 688 27.82 9.85 -15.67
C PRO A 688 26.50 10.26 -15.00
N PHE A 689 25.37 10.24 -15.72
CA PHE A 689 24.04 10.57 -15.18
C PHE A 689 23.67 9.71 -13.97
N PHE A 690 24.08 8.45 -13.98
CA PHE A 690 23.86 7.50 -12.90
C PHE A 690 24.97 7.50 -11.85
N GLY A 691 25.85 8.50 -11.82
CA GLY A 691 27.03 8.53 -10.94
C GLY A 691 26.72 8.19 -9.47
N ALA A 692 25.66 8.80 -8.91
CA ALA A 692 25.18 8.57 -7.54
C ALA A 692 24.07 7.50 -7.43
N LEU A 693 23.86 6.72 -8.50
CA LEU A 693 22.91 5.61 -8.54
C LEU A 693 23.60 4.25 -8.76
N LYS A 694 24.83 4.25 -9.29
CA LYS A 694 25.63 3.03 -9.56
C LYS A 694 25.86 2.16 -8.33
N ALA A 695 26.05 2.78 -7.17
CA ALA A 695 26.34 2.06 -5.92
C ALA A 695 25.12 1.29 -5.39
N TRP A 696 23.91 1.57 -5.89
CA TRP A 696 22.71 0.84 -5.47
C TRP A 696 22.72 -0.63 -5.84
N GLY A 697 23.42 -1.04 -6.90
CA GLY A 697 23.53 -2.46 -7.27
C GLY A 697 24.12 -3.29 -6.14
N ASP A 698 25.28 -2.89 -5.63
CA ASP A 698 25.92 -3.54 -4.49
C ASP A 698 25.17 -3.27 -3.18
N THR A 699 24.72 -2.03 -2.95
CA THR A 699 24.06 -1.63 -1.69
C THR A 699 22.76 -2.41 -1.45
N ILE A 700 21.89 -2.56 -2.46
CA ILE A 700 20.62 -3.30 -2.28
C ILE A 700 20.87 -4.79 -2.05
N TRP A 701 21.85 -5.36 -2.75
CA TRP A 701 22.24 -6.75 -2.57
C TRP A 701 22.82 -7.00 -1.18
N GLU A 702 23.77 -6.18 -0.74
CA GLU A 702 24.42 -6.32 0.57
C GLU A 702 23.42 -6.12 1.70
N LEU A 703 22.50 -5.13 1.60
CA LEU A 703 21.41 -4.95 2.55
C LEU A 703 20.53 -6.20 2.63
N TRP A 704 20.05 -6.72 1.49
CA TRP A 704 19.19 -7.90 1.49
C TRP A 704 19.93 -9.15 1.99
N PHE A 705 21.17 -9.38 1.53
CA PHE A 705 22.00 -10.53 1.87
C PHE A 705 22.33 -10.57 3.37
N HIS A 706 22.72 -9.43 3.92
CA HIS A 706 22.97 -9.26 5.35
C HIS A 706 21.69 -9.50 6.15
N ASN A 707 20.61 -8.77 5.86
CA ASN A 707 19.36 -8.85 6.63
C ASN A 707 18.61 -10.18 6.44
N HIS A 708 18.93 -10.96 5.40
CA HIS A 708 18.49 -12.36 5.27
C HIS A 708 19.23 -13.27 6.25
N GLY A 709 20.52 -12.99 6.52
CA GLY A 709 21.41 -13.78 7.35
C GLY A 709 22.39 -14.67 6.58
N LEU A 710 22.51 -14.48 5.26
CA LEU A 710 23.34 -15.31 4.39
C LEU A 710 24.84 -15.08 4.57
N ASP A 711 25.23 -13.96 5.19
CA ASP A 711 26.61 -13.67 5.58
C ASP A 711 27.07 -14.44 6.83
N GLY A 712 26.16 -15.16 7.50
CA GLY A 712 26.43 -15.91 8.72
C GLY A 712 26.48 -15.08 10.00
N LEU A 713 26.08 -13.80 9.95
CA LEU A 713 26.00 -12.92 11.13
C LEU A 713 24.67 -13.03 11.89
N GLY A 714 23.73 -13.82 11.38
CA GLY A 714 22.54 -14.26 12.12
C GLY A 714 21.34 -13.32 12.08
N ALA A 715 21.36 -12.27 11.25
CA ALA A 715 20.17 -11.49 10.97
C ALA A 715 19.09 -12.35 10.26
N SER A 716 17.82 -12.00 10.45
CA SER A 716 16.69 -12.72 9.85
C SER A 716 15.46 -11.82 9.84
N VAL A 717 15.55 -10.73 9.07
CA VAL A 717 14.53 -9.69 9.06
C VAL A 717 13.25 -10.23 8.39
N PRO A 718 12.09 -10.20 9.08
CA PRO A 718 10.85 -10.70 8.51
C PRO A 718 10.51 -10.03 7.18
N THR A 719 9.96 -10.82 6.26
CA THR A 719 9.59 -10.46 4.88
C THR A 719 10.76 -10.28 3.90
N ILE A 720 12.02 -10.19 4.37
CA ILE A 720 13.17 -10.67 3.59
C ILE A 720 13.21 -12.20 3.67
N VAL A 721 13.19 -12.73 4.88
CA VAL A 721 12.88 -14.16 5.11
C VAL A 721 11.36 -14.35 5.12
N PRO A 722 10.83 -15.50 4.68
CA PRO A 722 9.40 -15.74 4.66
C PRO A 722 8.75 -15.52 6.03
N PHE A 723 7.78 -14.61 6.10
CA PHE A 723 7.01 -14.33 7.31
C PHE A 723 5.75 -15.18 7.33
N GLN A 724 5.52 -15.91 8.41
CA GLN A 724 4.30 -16.71 8.59
C GLN A 724 3.11 -15.79 8.84
N MET A 725 2.19 -15.72 7.86
CA MET A 725 0.94 -14.98 8.01
C MET A 725 -0.05 -15.77 8.86
N THR A 726 -0.24 -17.05 8.52
CA THR A 726 -1.22 -17.93 9.18
C THR A 726 -0.83 -19.40 8.98
N GLN A 727 -1.34 -20.28 9.84
CA GLN A 727 -1.08 -21.71 9.80
C GLN A 727 -2.33 -22.48 10.25
N ALA A 728 -2.54 -23.65 9.65
CA ALA A 728 -3.49 -24.65 10.11
C ALA A 728 -2.86 -26.05 10.04
N GLN A 729 -3.46 -27.01 10.73
CA GLN A 729 -2.97 -28.38 10.76
C GLN A 729 -4.10 -29.42 10.75
N PHE A 730 -3.76 -30.64 10.31
CA PHE A 730 -4.59 -31.84 10.42
C PHE A 730 -3.85 -32.92 11.21
N PRO A 731 -4.50 -33.63 12.16
CA PRO A 731 -5.77 -33.23 12.76
C PRO A 731 -5.61 -31.85 13.41
N ALA A 732 -6.69 -31.07 13.46
CA ALA A 732 -6.63 -29.78 14.14
C ALA A 732 -6.17 -29.95 15.59
N SER A 733 -5.47 -28.95 16.13
CA SER A 733 -5.22 -28.89 17.58
C SER A 733 -6.54 -29.06 18.32
N PRO A 734 -6.59 -29.79 19.44
CA PRO A 734 -7.81 -29.87 20.22
C PRO A 734 -8.21 -28.47 20.69
N LEU A 735 -9.51 -28.20 20.72
CA LEU A 735 -10.03 -27.02 21.40
C LEU A 735 -9.71 -27.17 22.89
N THR A 736 -8.96 -26.24 23.46
CA THR A 736 -8.59 -26.23 24.90
C THR A 736 -8.98 -24.95 25.62
N THR A 737 -9.10 -23.83 24.91
CA THR A 737 -9.36 -22.52 25.48
C THR A 737 -10.31 -21.71 24.62
N ILE A 738 -11.19 -20.96 25.26
CA ILE A 738 -12.05 -19.95 24.63
C ILE A 738 -11.88 -18.65 25.42
N HIS A 739 -11.69 -17.52 24.75
CA HIS A 739 -11.63 -16.21 25.38
C HIS A 739 -12.76 -15.31 24.91
N LEU A 740 -13.52 -14.71 25.82
CA LEU A 740 -14.52 -13.69 25.49
C LEU A 740 -13.82 -12.42 24.99
N LEU A 741 -14.41 -11.76 24.00
CA LEU A 741 -13.85 -10.55 23.40
C LEU A 741 -14.83 -9.37 23.42
N TYR A 742 -16.12 -9.59 23.16
CA TYR A 742 -17.13 -8.53 23.17
C TYR A 742 -18.54 -9.09 23.42
N PRO A 743 -19.45 -8.38 24.13
CA PRO A 743 -19.25 -7.09 24.82
C PRO A 743 -18.29 -7.23 26.01
N PRO A 744 -17.46 -6.20 26.29
CA PRO A 744 -16.47 -6.28 27.36
C PRO A 744 -17.15 -6.44 28.73
N ASP A 745 -16.39 -6.90 29.72
CA ASP A 745 -16.92 -7.02 31.08
C ASP A 745 -17.42 -5.69 31.63
N LEU A 746 -18.51 -5.74 32.39
CA LEU A 746 -19.22 -4.59 32.96
C LEU A 746 -19.74 -3.58 31.91
N ALA A 747 -19.89 -3.96 30.65
CA ALA A 747 -20.39 -3.07 29.60
C ALA A 747 -21.79 -2.54 29.92
N VAL A 748 -21.97 -1.22 29.85
CA VAL A 748 -23.30 -0.61 29.77
C VAL A 748 -23.58 -0.40 28.28
N LEU A 749 -24.48 -1.20 27.72
CA LEU A 749 -24.82 -1.08 26.32
C LEU A 749 -25.66 0.19 26.15
N ASN A 750 -25.41 0.99 25.12
CA ASN A 750 -26.24 2.17 24.83
C ASN A 750 -27.67 1.73 24.46
N ALA A 751 -28.62 2.66 24.26
CA ALA A 751 -30.00 2.36 23.88
C ALA A 751 -30.11 1.70 22.48
N LEU A 752 -29.61 0.47 22.38
CA LEU A 752 -29.58 -0.33 21.18
C LEU A 752 -30.99 -0.86 20.96
N THR A 753 -31.60 -0.46 19.84
CA THR A 753 -32.86 -1.04 19.36
C THR A 753 -32.69 -2.48 18.87
N SER A 754 -31.44 -2.94 18.70
CA SER A 754 -31.05 -4.28 18.24
C SER A 754 -30.01 -4.95 19.16
N PRO A 755 -29.92 -6.28 19.20
CA PRO A 755 -28.90 -7.01 19.95
C PRO A 755 -27.47 -6.64 19.54
N PRO A 756 -26.51 -6.60 20.48
CA PRO A 756 -25.10 -6.54 20.13
C PRO A 756 -24.63 -7.86 19.50
N THR A 757 -23.55 -7.78 18.75
CA THR A 757 -22.82 -8.98 18.28
C THR A 757 -21.92 -9.47 19.41
N PHE A 758 -22.06 -10.72 19.84
CA PHE A 758 -21.17 -11.36 20.82
C PHE A 758 -19.99 -12.01 20.10
N VAL A 759 -18.78 -11.85 20.63
CA VAL A 759 -17.55 -12.34 19.99
C VAL A 759 -16.61 -12.98 21.00
N TRP A 760 -15.94 -14.05 20.58
CA TRP A 760 -14.92 -14.77 21.34
C TRP A 760 -13.78 -15.24 20.42
N SER A 761 -12.71 -15.79 20.99
CA SER A 761 -11.66 -16.52 20.27
C SER A 761 -11.56 -17.95 20.80
N ALA A 762 -10.93 -18.83 20.02
CA ALA A 762 -10.70 -20.23 20.36
C ALA A 762 -9.32 -20.67 19.84
N ASP A 763 -8.63 -21.52 20.60
CA ASP A 763 -7.25 -21.95 20.32
C ASP A 763 -7.11 -23.19 19.42
N GLY A 764 -8.23 -23.83 19.07
CA GLY A 764 -8.21 -25.03 18.25
C GLY A 764 -9.60 -25.58 17.93
N GLY A 765 -9.60 -26.80 17.39
CA GLY A 765 -10.74 -27.59 16.98
C GLY A 765 -11.01 -27.49 15.47
N ALA A 766 -11.34 -28.62 14.84
CA ALA A 766 -11.60 -28.70 13.41
C ALA A 766 -13.05 -28.34 13.08
N ASN A 767 -14.00 -28.80 13.89
CA ASN A 767 -15.44 -28.62 13.69
C ASN A 767 -16.10 -28.13 14.98
N VAL A 768 -15.62 -27.01 15.50
CA VAL A 768 -16.16 -26.44 16.74
C VAL A 768 -17.55 -25.86 16.50
N LYS A 769 -18.50 -26.27 17.33
CA LYS A 769 -19.80 -25.62 17.47
C LYS A 769 -19.86 -24.94 18.83
N TYR A 770 -20.38 -23.73 18.85
CA TYR A 770 -20.47 -22.93 20.05
C TYR A 770 -21.91 -22.79 20.52
N ALA A 771 -22.04 -22.43 21.80
CA ALA A 771 -23.26 -21.95 22.41
C ALA A 771 -22.91 -20.79 23.34
N ILE A 772 -23.68 -19.72 23.24
CA ILE A 772 -23.69 -18.65 24.24
C ILE A 772 -24.72 -18.96 25.33
N ASP A 773 -24.33 -18.72 26.58
CA ASP A 773 -25.16 -18.88 27.77
C ASP A 773 -25.31 -17.52 28.47
N PHE A 774 -26.52 -17.16 28.89
CA PHE A 774 -26.84 -15.96 29.67
C PHE A 774 -27.40 -16.32 31.05
N SER A 775 -26.99 -15.60 32.09
CA SER A 775 -27.38 -15.85 33.48
C SER A 775 -27.55 -14.56 34.27
N LEU A 776 -28.45 -14.57 35.24
CA LEU A 776 -28.58 -13.49 36.25
C LEU A 776 -27.58 -13.63 37.41
N SER A 777 -26.72 -14.65 37.36
CA SER A 777 -25.71 -14.95 38.37
C SER A 777 -24.40 -15.36 37.72
N ALA A 778 -23.28 -14.78 38.19
CA ALA A 778 -21.93 -15.17 37.78
C ALA A 778 -21.62 -16.67 38.01
N ALA A 779 -22.34 -17.32 38.93
CA ALA A 779 -22.21 -18.75 39.19
C ALA A 779 -22.93 -19.64 38.16
N PHE A 780 -23.69 -19.06 37.22
CA PHE A 780 -24.47 -19.78 36.20
C PHE A 780 -25.37 -20.89 36.79
N THR A 781 -25.98 -20.62 37.96
CA THR A 781 -26.88 -21.56 38.64
C THR A 781 -28.18 -21.81 37.87
N ASN A 782 -28.68 -20.78 37.17
CA ASN A 782 -29.74 -20.89 36.16
C ASN A 782 -29.33 -20.04 34.96
N TYR A 783 -29.42 -20.58 33.75
CA TYR A 783 -29.04 -19.87 32.54
C TYR A 783 -29.96 -20.20 31.36
N VAL A 784 -30.00 -19.29 30.40
CA VAL A 784 -30.60 -19.49 29.07
C VAL A 784 -29.46 -19.72 28.09
N SER A 785 -29.48 -20.84 27.38
CA SER A 785 -28.46 -21.22 26.42
C SER A 785 -29.02 -21.21 25.01
N SER A 786 -28.28 -20.64 24.08
CA SER A 786 -28.57 -20.77 22.64
C SER A 786 -28.76 -22.22 22.20
N TYR A 787 -27.98 -23.15 22.74
CA TYR A 787 -28.11 -24.57 22.39
C TYR A 787 -29.09 -25.33 23.29
N GLU A 788 -28.90 -25.32 24.61
CA GLU A 788 -29.74 -26.15 25.50
C GLU A 788 -31.17 -25.65 25.62
N THR A 789 -31.40 -24.34 25.54
CA THR A 789 -32.74 -23.77 25.64
C THR A 789 -33.41 -23.64 24.28
N LEU A 790 -32.65 -23.31 23.22
CA LEU A 790 -33.23 -22.94 21.92
C LEU A 790 -32.87 -23.90 20.78
N GLY A 791 -31.99 -24.87 21.00
CA GLY A 791 -31.56 -25.84 19.97
C GLY A 791 -30.68 -25.24 18.88
N VAL A 792 -30.12 -24.04 19.08
CA VAL A 792 -29.30 -23.33 18.10
C VAL A 792 -27.82 -23.56 18.39
N GLN A 793 -27.11 -24.13 17.41
CA GLN A 793 -25.65 -24.22 17.42
C GLN A 793 -25.06 -23.05 16.66
N LEU A 794 -24.06 -22.40 17.24
CA LEU A 794 -23.39 -21.26 16.65
C LEU A 794 -22.17 -21.75 15.86
N PRO A 795 -22.11 -21.53 14.54
CA PRO A 795 -21.01 -22.04 13.71
C PRO A 795 -19.78 -21.13 13.74
N ASN A 796 -19.93 -19.89 14.19
CA ASN A 796 -18.92 -18.84 14.10
C ASN A 796 -18.61 -18.29 15.49
N ILE A 797 -17.40 -17.74 15.63
CA ILE A 797 -16.93 -17.10 16.86
C ILE A 797 -17.49 -15.68 17.10
N SER A 798 -18.35 -15.21 16.20
CA SER A 798 -19.02 -13.92 16.24
C SER A 798 -20.50 -14.14 15.88
N VAL A 799 -21.42 -13.70 16.74
CA VAL A 799 -22.86 -13.84 16.49
C VAL A 799 -23.67 -12.66 17.01
N THR A 800 -24.56 -12.13 16.17
CA THR A 800 -25.68 -11.31 16.64
C THR A 800 -26.83 -12.23 17.01
N ILE A 801 -27.25 -12.24 18.29
CA ILE A 801 -28.33 -13.13 18.72
C ILE A 801 -29.69 -12.68 18.14
N PRO A 802 -30.64 -13.59 17.88
CA PRO A 802 -32.00 -13.21 17.47
C PRO A 802 -32.65 -12.19 18.40
N GLN A 803 -33.37 -11.22 17.83
CA GLN A 803 -34.10 -10.18 18.57
C GLN A 803 -35.01 -10.74 19.67
N ALA A 804 -35.67 -11.88 19.42
CA ALA A 804 -36.54 -12.53 20.40
C ALA A 804 -35.79 -12.98 21.68
N ILE A 805 -34.52 -13.39 21.56
CA ILE A 805 -33.66 -13.71 22.70
C ILE A 805 -33.25 -12.42 23.40
N TRP A 806 -32.82 -11.42 22.63
CA TRP A 806 -32.45 -10.12 23.16
C TRP A 806 -33.57 -9.48 23.99
N ASP A 807 -34.80 -9.54 23.50
CA ASP A 807 -35.98 -9.01 24.17
C ASP A 807 -36.33 -9.77 25.46
N SER A 808 -35.91 -11.03 25.60
CA SER A 808 -36.10 -11.82 26.82
C SER A 808 -35.11 -11.46 27.94
N VAL A 809 -34.04 -10.73 27.63
CA VAL A 809 -33.03 -10.30 28.59
C VAL A 809 -33.55 -9.11 29.41
N PRO A 810 -33.58 -9.19 30.76
CA PRO A 810 -34.04 -8.09 31.62
C PRO A 810 -33.27 -6.79 31.42
N THR A 811 -33.98 -5.67 31.47
CA THR A 811 -33.39 -4.31 31.45
C THR A 811 -32.97 -3.89 32.86
N GLY A 812 -31.99 -2.99 32.95
CA GLY A 812 -31.51 -2.36 34.18
C GLY A 812 -30.84 -3.30 35.20
N THR A 813 -30.52 -4.55 34.82
CA THR A 813 -29.87 -5.55 35.70
C THR A 813 -28.64 -6.14 35.01
N PRO A 814 -27.53 -6.41 35.74
CA PRO A 814 -26.37 -7.10 35.18
C PRO A 814 -26.72 -8.51 34.69
N ILE A 815 -26.31 -8.80 33.46
CA ILE A 815 -26.48 -10.09 32.79
C ILE A 815 -25.09 -10.67 32.58
N TYR A 816 -24.84 -11.84 33.13
CA TYR A 816 -23.60 -12.57 32.92
C TYR A 816 -23.70 -13.42 31.66
N TRP A 817 -22.63 -13.47 30.89
CA TRP A 817 -22.52 -14.26 29.69
C TRP A 817 -21.20 -15.04 29.64
N ARG A 818 -21.27 -16.21 29.02
CA ARG A 818 -20.12 -17.06 28.72
C ARG A 818 -20.35 -17.80 27.42
N VAL A 819 -19.28 -18.34 26.86
CA VAL A 819 -19.34 -19.19 25.67
C VAL A 819 -18.87 -20.58 26.04
N ARG A 820 -19.47 -21.58 25.42
CA ARG A 820 -18.92 -22.93 25.39
C ARG A 820 -18.79 -23.40 23.96
N GLY A 821 -17.70 -24.07 23.65
CA GLY A 821 -17.41 -24.68 22.36
C GLY A 821 -17.16 -26.16 22.52
N ALA A 822 -17.53 -26.95 21.52
CA ALA A 822 -17.19 -28.36 21.47
C ALA A 822 -16.81 -28.74 20.05
N ASP A 823 -15.69 -29.45 19.89
CA ASP A 823 -15.32 -30.00 18.60
C ASP A 823 -16.19 -31.22 18.29
N THR A 824 -17.13 -31.04 17.37
CA THR A 824 -18.09 -32.07 16.98
C THR A 824 -17.45 -33.16 16.12
N GLY A 825 -16.20 -32.97 15.66
CA GLY A 825 -15.42 -33.97 14.95
C GLY A 825 -14.73 -34.99 15.86
N VAL A 826 -14.69 -34.76 17.18
CA VAL A 826 -14.00 -35.62 18.16
C VAL A 826 -15.01 -36.35 19.04
N THR A 827 -14.85 -37.66 19.20
CA THR A 827 -15.70 -38.49 20.08
C THR A 827 -14.85 -39.08 21.20
N PRO A 828 -15.20 -38.90 22.50
CA PRO A 828 -16.39 -38.21 23.00
C PRO A 828 -16.31 -36.68 22.88
N ILE A 829 -17.46 -36.05 22.60
CA ILE A 829 -17.58 -34.59 22.53
C ILE A 829 -17.39 -34.01 23.94
N THR A 830 -16.35 -33.20 24.13
CA THR A 830 -16.04 -32.55 25.40
C THR A 830 -16.18 -31.04 25.26
N PRO A 831 -17.09 -30.38 26.00
CA PRO A 831 -17.25 -28.93 25.92
C PRO A 831 -16.12 -28.21 26.68
N VAL A 832 -15.56 -27.19 26.03
CA VAL A 832 -14.65 -26.20 26.60
C VAL A 832 -15.44 -24.93 26.85
N PHE A 833 -15.29 -24.34 28.03
CA PHE A 833 -15.94 -23.07 28.39
C PHE A 833 -14.95 -21.93 28.22
N SER A 834 -15.47 -20.73 28.00
CA SER A 834 -14.67 -19.52 28.08
C SER A 834 -14.00 -19.42 29.43
N THR A 835 -12.73 -19.00 29.44
CA THR A 835 -11.98 -18.73 30.65
C THR A 835 -12.62 -17.61 31.46
N GLU A 836 -13.26 -16.67 30.78
CA GLU A 836 -13.98 -15.56 31.38
C GLU A 836 -15.47 -15.86 31.53
N THR A 837 -16.05 -15.18 32.52
CA THR A 837 -17.49 -14.94 32.63
C THR A 837 -17.64 -13.43 32.78
N TRP A 838 -18.18 -12.79 31.75
CA TRP A 838 -18.33 -11.34 31.69
C TRP A 838 -19.76 -10.93 31.89
N SER A 839 -19.99 -9.64 32.14
CA SER A 839 -21.32 -9.09 32.34
C SER A 839 -21.58 -7.84 31.53
N PHE A 840 -22.84 -7.59 31.22
CA PHE A 840 -23.30 -6.35 30.62
C PHE A 840 -24.65 -5.93 31.22
N VAL A 841 -25.00 -4.65 31.08
CA VAL A 841 -26.31 -4.10 31.43
C VAL A 841 -27.00 -3.64 30.15
N ARG A 842 -28.19 -4.20 29.89
CA ARG A 842 -29.13 -3.65 28.90
C ARG A 842 -29.90 -2.51 29.59
N PRO A 843 -29.88 -1.28 29.05
CA PRO A 843 -30.52 -0.13 29.69
C PRO A 843 -32.04 -0.30 29.81
#